data_AF-A0A3A3ENB9-F1
#
_entry.id   AF-A0A3A3ENB9-F1
#
_cell.length_a   1.000
_cell.length_b   1.000
_cell.length_c   1.000
_cell.angle_alpha   90.00
_cell.angle_beta   90.00
_cell.angle_gamma   90.00
#
_symmetry.space_group_name_H-M   'P 1'
#
loop_
_entity.id
_entity.type
_entity.pdbx_description
1 polymer ?
#
loop_
_entity_poly.entity_id
_entity_poly.type
_entity_poly.pdbx_seq_one_letter_code
_entity_poly.pdbx_strand_id
1 'polypeptide(L)'
;MENRIKLLGLSILFSIFLTACGGGGGSEESNNAENQAPQVSISGDTEVNELATLSLSASANDSDGSIADFSWQQTGGPFIDFAANGQQINVSIPAVDTDTDVSFSLRVTDNQGATATTSITITIINVNQAPTISVAGPQISSSSNNISLSANASDSDGEVISYDWQQTAGPDVEFENGSSTISFTTPNVATLTQLVFSVTVTDSFGEQSTALFTIDVSANSAPSVSITGSQNIQEGAEGVLTATATDSDGSIISYSWVQTSGPITEFTATDNLINYTAPEVETNDEITFQVTATDDDGATSSAEFSVVVENYINLAPVITFDAIADITELTQASVSVVVTDSDGVIADIEWQQLSGPSVDFVQNGETITFTAPEVSENAEVIFRITAVDDQGAISSASLTFMIIHVNKPPTVSDIAITTEFNESSEFTIDASDIDGDELTISFSQQLAGASITLVDATTFRYLYQPASNSISQAPFTVTVSDGTQSAQATVSVTITDTSAATVVNVSPEDAASAVSVNARVMLSMSDVMKSSSLVVNSANGVCEGSVQLSADNFETCLAIDSLEMTGPQGNDNEYFNNIEFTAAFNQATEYALRLTEDLVNFADTPALAQVVSTFTTGSTDLKITEVVAIRFSNDTPWFELYNGTDSSVNLADYSVRVKSRDSSDNSISAATIFNLPDQVIAPEEYLIVHSGFGDQLFYDTTEQNKYIAFIGDIDSTVRPYWFLNGFVELLTRDSGSTVDFVRFGNDTTEPLTPGQWQTGSAPVISNVTGSSIKRDIDNTDTNSSSDWHYSQFTTPAGVNDVSCEDDSDEDGIPDCSELPGSTFSGLPLHAWGARVNQKDIFIEVDYMDSSDAGIIPHQTALEKVVSSFAEQGIVVHFDVGDLYHQAGGISVQDHDLGGGDQVTFRQYTPFNFNQGVESLFHYKMANFDMRRKPIFHYMLMANSRNIDGSASSSGVAELSGNDLMISMGNWGLSLDNEISRNLTFNYQASTIMHELGHNLGLDHGGDESTNYKPNHLSIMNYLYQLRGLPTIGNNEGDRYYSSRYRENANCAVQTADLTNSPFDSPENFVMSYSHGLGSSIDENNIIEANGLRYPGSAAVDFNCNADLTETLSQDTNDDTAVTVLNDVDEWSLIELRFYTLFSGNRFGVHQQDTDQKDVSKHIQQRMIEEQAPPLQLLSEIKAARERQGIK
;
A
#
# COMPACT_ATOMS: atom_id res chain seq x y z
N MET A 1 -26.76 40.53 -46.77
CA MET A 1 -26.87 40.91 -48.19
C MET A 1 -28.29 41.37 -48.46
N GLU A 2 -28.47 42.54 -49.11
CA GLU A 2 -29.62 42.99 -49.97
C GLU A 2 -31.08 42.74 -49.49
N ASN A 3 -32.13 43.56 -49.67
CA ASN A 3 -32.42 44.84 -50.33
C ASN A 3 -33.89 45.24 -50.00
N ARG A 4 -34.12 46.53 -49.71
CA ARG A 4 -35.19 47.46 -50.20
C ARG A 4 -36.71 47.10 -50.28
N ILE A 5 -37.52 47.96 -49.62
CA ILE A 5 -38.59 48.89 -50.11
C ILE A 5 -39.80 48.35 -50.96
N LYS A 6 -41.04 48.65 -50.51
CA LYS A 6 -42.19 49.37 -51.19
C LYS A 6 -43.43 49.35 -50.27
N LEU A 7 -44.16 50.43 -49.90
CA LEU A 7 -44.90 51.54 -50.55
C LEU A 7 -46.38 51.24 -50.95
N LEU A 8 -47.29 52.05 -50.38
CA LEU A 8 -48.58 52.62 -50.88
C LEU A 8 -49.93 51.88 -50.72
N GLY A 9 -50.95 52.62 -50.23
CA GLY A 9 -52.38 52.28 -50.35
C GLY A 9 -53.35 53.25 -49.67
N LEU A 10 -53.75 54.32 -50.38
CA LEU A 10 -54.77 55.34 -50.04
C LEU A 10 -56.20 54.78 -50.22
N SER A 11 -57.24 55.28 -49.50
CA SER A 11 -58.55 55.72 -50.07
C SER A 11 -59.62 56.10 -49.02
N ILE A 12 -60.29 57.23 -49.29
CA ILE A 12 -61.44 57.88 -48.65
C ILE A 12 -62.76 57.30 -49.20
N LEU A 13 -63.86 57.24 -48.42
CA LEU A 13 -65.21 57.53 -48.95
C LEU A 13 -66.28 57.79 -47.85
N PHE A 14 -67.32 58.50 -48.30
CA PHE A 14 -68.26 59.39 -47.62
C PHE A 14 -69.71 58.84 -47.78
N SER A 15 -70.68 59.25 -46.93
CA SER A 15 -72.15 59.42 -47.14
C SER A 15 -72.91 59.25 -45.81
N ILE A 16 -73.47 60.27 -45.15
CA ILE A 16 -74.71 61.05 -45.39
C ILE A 16 -76.00 60.22 -45.55
N PHE A 17 -76.93 60.36 -44.60
CA PHE A 17 -78.37 60.48 -44.87
C PHE A 17 -79.01 61.55 -43.97
N LEU A 18 -79.92 62.32 -44.56
CA LEU A 18 -80.57 63.54 -44.06
C LEU A 18 -82.04 63.49 -44.49
N THR A 19 -82.99 63.71 -43.58
CA THR A 19 -84.40 64.13 -43.82
C THR A 19 -84.90 64.78 -42.51
N ALA A 20 -85.00 66.12 -42.38
CA ALA A 20 -86.09 67.04 -42.78
C ALA A 20 -87.42 66.80 -42.00
N CYS A 21 -88.20 67.75 -41.45
CA CYS A 21 -88.25 69.22 -41.44
C CYS A 21 -89.27 69.72 -40.37
N GLY A 22 -89.12 70.98 -39.91
CA GLY A 22 -90.18 71.84 -39.33
C GLY A 22 -90.00 72.11 -37.82
N GLY A 23 -89.96 73.33 -37.28
CA GLY A 23 -90.19 74.67 -37.81
C GLY A 23 -90.98 75.50 -36.80
N GLY A 24 -90.30 76.38 -36.05
CA GLY A 24 -90.85 77.68 -35.60
C GLY A 24 -91.28 77.87 -34.14
N GLY A 25 -90.80 78.98 -33.54
CA GLY A 25 -91.53 79.78 -32.54
C GLY A 25 -91.03 79.67 -31.11
N GLY A 26 -90.31 80.69 -30.63
CA GLY A 26 -89.71 80.71 -29.30
C GLY A 26 -90.61 81.19 -28.16
N SER A 27 -90.12 80.95 -26.94
CA SER A 27 -90.29 81.79 -25.75
C SER A 27 -89.34 81.28 -24.67
N GLU A 28 -88.60 82.20 -24.04
CA GLU A 28 -87.78 81.96 -22.85
C GLU A 28 -88.63 81.38 -21.71
N GLU A 29 -88.20 80.28 -21.08
CA GLU A 29 -88.51 80.00 -19.67
C GLU A 29 -87.59 78.89 -19.08
N SER A 30 -86.97 79.27 -17.95
CA SER A 30 -86.26 78.50 -16.91
C SER A 30 -85.57 77.15 -17.22
N ASN A 31 -84.25 77.21 -17.05
CA ASN A 31 -83.24 76.15 -16.96
C ASN A 31 -83.57 75.05 -15.92
N ASN A 32 -83.60 73.80 -16.37
CA ASN A 32 -83.19 72.64 -15.56
C ASN A 32 -82.66 71.56 -16.51
N ALA A 33 -81.38 71.66 -16.88
CA ALA A 33 -80.72 70.64 -17.70
C ALA A 33 -80.51 69.37 -16.86
N GLU A 34 -81.01 68.23 -17.32
CA GLU A 34 -80.65 66.92 -16.75
C GLU A 34 -79.19 66.60 -17.11
N ASN A 35 -78.44 66.09 -16.13
CA ASN A 35 -77.02 65.73 -16.27
C ASN A 35 -76.81 64.68 -17.37
N GLN A 36 -75.87 64.89 -18.30
CA GLN A 36 -75.53 63.91 -19.35
C GLN A 36 -74.36 63.04 -18.91
N ALA A 37 -74.47 61.73 -19.15
CA ALA A 37 -73.39 60.79 -18.82
C ALA A 37 -72.14 61.04 -19.69
N PRO A 38 -70.93 60.82 -19.15
CA PRO A 38 -69.68 61.01 -19.88
C PRO A 38 -69.53 60.04 -21.06
N GLN A 39 -68.83 60.44 -22.12
CA GLN A 39 -68.38 59.50 -23.18
C GLN A 39 -67.04 58.90 -22.79
N VAL A 40 -66.90 57.57 -22.90
CA VAL A 40 -65.69 56.84 -22.48
C VAL A 40 -65.20 55.84 -23.54
N SER A 41 -63.89 55.72 -23.69
CA SER A 41 -63.20 54.70 -24.48
C SER A 41 -61.94 54.19 -23.77
N ILE A 42 -61.57 52.93 -24.02
CA ILE A 42 -60.30 52.32 -23.56
C ILE A 42 -59.34 52.21 -24.75
N SER A 43 -58.06 52.47 -24.52
CA SER A 43 -56.96 52.25 -25.46
C SER A 43 -55.82 51.48 -24.79
N GLY A 44 -55.26 50.50 -25.50
CA GLY A 44 -54.14 49.66 -25.07
C GLY A 44 -53.93 48.53 -26.07
N ASP A 45 -52.93 47.68 -25.84
CA ASP A 45 -52.68 46.51 -26.68
C ASP A 45 -53.78 45.46 -26.49
N THR A 46 -54.18 44.77 -27.57
CA THR A 46 -55.19 43.71 -27.55
C THR A 46 -54.58 42.31 -27.48
N GLU A 47 -53.26 42.22 -27.56
CA GLU A 47 -52.46 40.99 -27.43
C GLU A 47 -51.23 41.32 -26.59
N VAL A 48 -50.85 40.42 -25.68
CA VAL A 48 -49.69 40.60 -24.81
C VAL A 48 -49.11 39.24 -24.44
N ASN A 49 -47.78 39.09 -24.47
CA ASN A 49 -47.17 37.85 -23.99
C ASN A 49 -47.37 37.73 -22.47
N GLU A 50 -47.46 36.50 -21.99
CA GLU A 50 -47.44 36.23 -20.55
C GLU A 50 -46.20 36.81 -19.85
N LEU A 51 -46.28 37.04 -18.54
CA LEU A 51 -45.24 37.66 -17.69
C LEU A 51 -44.84 39.09 -18.09
N ALA A 52 -45.42 39.66 -19.15
CA ALA A 52 -45.23 41.05 -19.53
C ALA A 52 -46.14 42.00 -18.72
N THR A 53 -45.89 43.30 -18.84
CA THR A 53 -46.76 44.33 -18.27
C THR A 53 -47.65 44.92 -19.36
N LEU A 54 -48.98 44.85 -19.16
CA LEU A 54 -49.98 45.48 -20.02
C LEU A 54 -50.40 46.84 -19.44
N SER A 55 -50.49 47.86 -20.28
CA SER A 55 -50.99 49.19 -19.88
C SER A 55 -52.29 49.54 -20.60
N LEU A 56 -53.34 49.83 -19.83
CA LEU A 56 -54.64 50.25 -20.37
C LEU A 56 -54.94 51.68 -19.94
N SER A 57 -55.30 52.52 -20.91
CA SER A 57 -55.59 53.95 -20.69
C SER A 57 -57.05 54.27 -21.03
N ALA A 58 -57.67 55.10 -20.21
CA ALA A 58 -59.02 55.63 -20.37
C ALA A 58 -59.00 57.02 -21.00
N SER A 59 -59.85 57.23 -22.01
CA SER A 59 -60.22 58.56 -22.47
C SER A 59 -61.70 58.80 -22.13
N ALA A 60 -61.98 59.88 -21.41
CA ALA A 60 -63.35 60.27 -21.08
C ALA A 60 -63.56 61.78 -21.24
N ASN A 61 -64.74 62.15 -21.73
CA ASN A 61 -65.15 63.53 -21.91
C ASN A 61 -66.61 63.72 -21.46
N ASP A 62 -66.87 64.82 -20.77
CA ASP A 62 -68.19 65.21 -20.31
C ASP A 62 -68.55 66.57 -20.95
N SER A 63 -69.73 66.64 -21.56
CA SER A 63 -70.19 67.81 -22.31
C SER A 63 -70.85 68.89 -21.46
N ASP A 64 -71.32 68.55 -20.26
CA ASP A 64 -72.01 69.45 -19.33
C ASP A 64 -71.38 69.49 -17.94
N GLY A 65 -70.28 68.75 -17.71
CA GLY A 65 -69.52 68.74 -16.47
C GLY A 65 -68.04 68.36 -16.60
N SER A 66 -67.51 67.74 -15.55
CA SER A 66 -66.13 67.24 -15.46
C SER A 66 -66.10 65.83 -14.86
N ILE A 67 -65.15 65.00 -15.27
CA ILE A 67 -64.99 63.64 -14.74
C ILE A 67 -64.56 63.67 -13.26
N ALA A 68 -65.29 62.94 -12.42
CA ALA A 68 -65.01 62.82 -11.00
C ALA A 68 -64.26 61.54 -10.64
N ASP A 69 -64.50 60.42 -11.34
CA ASP A 69 -63.93 59.12 -10.99
C ASP A 69 -63.75 58.16 -12.19
N PHE A 70 -62.72 57.32 -12.11
CA PHE A 70 -62.46 56.19 -13.01
C PHE A 70 -62.32 54.92 -12.19
N SER A 71 -63.18 53.94 -12.44
CA SER A 71 -63.20 52.65 -11.73
C SER A 71 -63.11 51.49 -12.72
N TRP A 72 -62.02 50.74 -12.63
CA TRP A 72 -61.72 49.57 -13.45
C TRP A 72 -62.10 48.29 -12.72
N GLN A 73 -62.56 47.30 -13.46
CA GLN A 73 -62.89 45.98 -12.95
C GLN A 73 -62.50 44.91 -13.96
N GLN A 74 -61.83 43.86 -13.53
CA GLN A 74 -61.67 42.66 -14.35
C GLN A 74 -63.02 41.91 -14.40
N THR A 75 -63.42 41.52 -15.61
CA THR A 75 -64.74 40.93 -15.90
C THR A 75 -64.68 39.52 -16.46
N GLY A 76 -63.49 39.04 -16.85
CA GLY A 76 -63.26 37.69 -17.33
C GLY A 76 -61.77 37.35 -17.41
N GLY A 77 -61.44 36.07 -17.50
CA GLY A 77 -60.06 35.56 -17.55
C GLY A 77 -59.44 35.24 -16.18
N PRO A 78 -58.16 34.80 -16.15
CA PRO A 78 -57.41 34.48 -14.94
C PRO A 78 -57.24 35.72 -14.06
N PHE A 79 -57.36 35.59 -12.74
CA PHE A 79 -57.32 36.73 -11.81
C PHE A 79 -56.01 37.50 -11.94
N ILE A 80 -56.10 38.83 -12.04
CA ILE A 80 -54.94 39.71 -12.01
C ILE A 80 -55.11 40.77 -10.93
N ASP A 81 -54.08 40.97 -10.11
CA ASP A 81 -54.03 42.02 -9.11
C ASP A 81 -53.62 43.36 -9.76
N PHE A 82 -54.44 44.40 -9.59
CA PHE A 82 -54.18 45.74 -10.11
C PHE A 82 -54.94 46.82 -9.34
N ALA A 83 -54.43 48.05 -9.40
CA ALA A 83 -55.11 49.20 -8.82
C ALA A 83 -56.34 49.59 -9.65
N ALA A 84 -57.54 49.37 -9.09
CA ALA A 84 -58.81 49.57 -9.79
C ALA A 84 -59.22 51.04 -10.03
N ASN A 85 -58.36 52.04 -9.76
CA ASN A 85 -58.71 53.46 -9.83
C ASN A 85 -57.72 54.25 -10.68
N GLY A 86 -58.23 55.27 -11.39
CA GLY A 86 -57.42 56.22 -12.15
C GLY A 86 -57.55 56.10 -13.67
N GLN A 87 -56.99 57.07 -14.39
CA GLN A 87 -57.13 57.17 -15.85
C GLN A 87 -56.29 56.14 -16.62
N GLN A 88 -55.31 55.51 -15.97
CA GLN A 88 -54.46 54.46 -16.54
C GLN A 88 -54.23 53.39 -15.49
N ILE A 89 -54.26 52.12 -15.91
CA ILE A 89 -53.84 50.98 -15.09
C ILE A 89 -52.67 50.26 -15.77
N ASN A 90 -51.76 49.75 -14.95
CA ASN A 90 -50.71 48.83 -15.38
C ASN A 90 -50.96 47.48 -14.69
N VAL A 91 -50.88 46.42 -15.46
CA VAL A 91 -51.29 45.08 -15.07
C VAL A 91 -50.16 44.12 -15.41
N SER A 92 -49.66 43.37 -14.43
CA SER A 92 -48.68 42.29 -14.66
C SER A 92 -49.41 41.04 -15.09
N ILE A 93 -49.14 40.58 -16.30
CA ILE A 93 -49.84 39.45 -16.90
C ILE A 93 -49.28 38.14 -16.30
N PRO A 94 -50.14 37.25 -15.76
CA PRO A 94 -49.68 35.98 -15.21
C PRO A 94 -49.21 35.03 -16.32
N ALA A 95 -48.46 33.99 -15.95
CA ALA A 95 -48.23 32.84 -16.82
C ALA A 95 -49.56 32.14 -17.16
N VAL A 96 -49.69 31.66 -18.39
CA VAL A 96 -50.84 30.90 -18.88
C VAL A 96 -50.35 29.72 -19.72
N ASP A 97 -50.93 28.55 -19.53
CA ASP A 97 -50.49 27.33 -20.22
C ASP A 97 -50.96 27.27 -21.69
N THR A 98 -51.89 28.15 -22.09
CA THR A 98 -52.37 28.32 -23.47
C THR A 98 -52.84 29.77 -23.68
N ASP A 99 -52.93 30.21 -24.94
CA ASP A 99 -53.47 31.53 -25.27
C ASP A 99 -54.83 31.76 -24.59
N THR A 100 -54.89 32.77 -23.72
CA THR A 100 -56.03 32.97 -22.80
C THR A 100 -56.53 34.41 -22.85
N ASP A 101 -57.82 34.59 -23.04
CA ASP A 101 -58.45 35.92 -23.03
C ASP A 101 -58.68 36.45 -21.60
N VAL A 102 -58.35 37.72 -21.39
CA VAL A 102 -58.67 38.51 -20.19
C VAL A 102 -59.47 39.74 -20.55
N SER A 103 -60.55 40.04 -19.81
CA SER A 103 -61.46 41.16 -20.12
C SER A 103 -61.54 42.16 -18.97
N PHE A 104 -61.44 43.45 -19.29
CA PHE A 104 -61.59 44.57 -18.34
C PHE A 104 -62.79 45.44 -18.70
N SER A 105 -63.48 45.95 -17.67
CA SER A 105 -64.55 46.93 -17.76
C SER A 105 -64.17 48.19 -17.00
N LEU A 106 -64.38 49.35 -17.63
CA LEU A 106 -64.15 50.66 -17.07
C LEU A 106 -65.49 51.38 -16.87
N ARG A 107 -65.76 51.85 -15.65
CA ARG A 107 -66.86 52.76 -15.31
C ARG A 107 -66.30 54.15 -14.99
N VAL A 108 -66.87 55.19 -15.62
CA VAL A 108 -66.50 56.59 -15.41
C VAL A 108 -67.69 57.34 -14.85
N THR A 109 -67.47 58.16 -13.82
CA THR A 109 -68.51 58.96 -13.14
C THR A 109 -68.20 60.45 -13.28
N ASP A 110 -69.18 61.27 -13.65
CA ASP A 110 -69.04 62.73 -13.69
C ASP A 110 -69.25 63.39 -12.31
N ASN A 111 -69.04 64.71 -12.24
CA ASN A 111 -69.17 65.52 -11.03
C ASN A 111 -70.61 65.73 -10.54
N GLN A 112 -71.60 65.23 -11.27
CA GLN A 112 -73.02 65.28 -10.94
C GLN A 112 -73.64 63.87 -10.75
N GLY A 113 -72.83 62.81 -10.86
CA GLY A 113 -73.15 61.43 -10.53
C GLY A 113 -73.66 60.55 -11.68
N ALA A 114 -73.71 61.01 -12.94
CA ALA A 114 -74.02 60.09 -14.05
C ALA A 114 -72.79 59.29 -14.46
N THR A 115 -73.01 58.08 -14.98
CA THR A 115 -71.93 57.12 -15.25
C THR A 115 -72.04 56.49 -16.62
N ALA A 116 -70.89 56.22 -17.23
CA ALA A 116 -70.78 55.42 -18.46
C ALA A 116 -69.80 54.26 -18.28
N THR A 117 -70.02 53.18 -19.01
CA THR A 117 -69.21 51.96 -18.93
C THR A 117 -68.81 51.47 -20.32
N THR A 118 -67.58 50.97 -20.45
CA THR A 118 -67.06 50.32 -21.66
C THR A 118 -66.13 49.16 -21.26
N SER A 119 -65.84 48.24 -22.18
CA SER A 119 -65.02 47.06 -21.90
C SER A 119 -64.02 46.76 -23.02
N ILE A 120 -62.93 46.07 -22.69
CA ILE A 120 -61.89 45.60 -23.60
C ILE A 120 -61.56 44.14 -23.28
N THR A 121 -61.20 43.34 -24.30
CA THR A 121 -60.64 41.99 -24.13
C THR A 121 -59.25 41.97 -24.73
N ILE A 122 -58.32 41.33 -24.04
CA ILE A 122 -56.91 41.18 -24.40
C ILE A 122 -56.60 39.68 -24.42
N THR A 123 -55.94 39.20 -25.47
CA THR A 123 -55.45 37.82 -25.54
C THR A 123 -54.05 37.77 -24.96
N ILE A 124 -53.87 36.99 -23.89
CA ILE A 124 -52.56 36.65 -23.35
C ILE A 124 -51.98 35.55 -24.22
N ILE A 125 -50.81 35.78 -24.81
CA ILE A 125 -50.09 34.82 -25.64
C ILE A 125 -49.15 34.00 -24.75
N ASN A 126 -49.32 32.67 -24.72
CA ASN A 126 -48.39 31.77 -24.06
C ASN A 126 -47.07 31.72 -24.86
N VAL A 127 -45.93 31.67 -24.16
CA VAL A 127 -44.60 31.55 -24.74
C VAL A 127 -44.06 30.17 -24.38
N ASN A 128 -44.03 29.26 -25.36
CA ASN A 128 -43.60 27.88 -25.15
C ASN A 128 -42.27 27.78 -24.41
N GLN A 129 -42.22 26.97 -23.37
CA GLN A 129 -41.01 26.64 -22.64
C GLN A 129 -40.48 25.27 -23.06
N ALA A 130 -39.17 25.13 -23.17
CA ALA A 130 -38.56 23.84 -23.50
C ALA A 130 -38.75 22.85 -22.35
N PRO A 131 -38.87 21.54 -22.65
CA PRO A 131 -39.03 20.51 -21.62
C PRO A 131 -37.80 20.44 -20.70
N THR A 132 -38.00 20.09 -19.45
CA THR A 132 -36.89 19.73 -18.53
C THR A 132 -36.58 18.24 -18.66
N ILE A 133 -35.30 17.86 -18.60
CA ILE A 133 -34.88 16.45 -18.73
C ILE A 133 -33.72 16.12 -17.79
N SER A 134 -33.78 14.94 -17.17
CA SER A 134 -32.68 14.27 -16.49
C SER A 134 -32.57 12.82 -16.96
N VAL A 135 -31.37 12.25 -16.85
CA VAL A 135 -31.12 10.83 -17.16
C VAL A 135 -30.70 10.12 -15.88
N ALA A 136 -31.25 8.93 -15.66
CA ALA A 136 -30.89 8.04 -14.57
C ALA A 136 -30.44 6.69 -15.13
N GLY A 137 -29.49 6.06 -14.44
CA GLY A 137 -28.89 4.78 -14.80
C GLY A 137 -27.66 4.52 -13.93
N PRO A 138 -26.99 3.36 -14.09
CA PRO A 138 -25.71 3.12 -13.44
C PRO A 138 -24.62 4.02 -14.06
N GLN A 139 -23.89 4.75 -13.21
CA GLN A 139 -22.71 5.55 -13.62
C GLN A 139 -21.45 4.69 -13.80
N ILE A 140 -21.44 3.50 -13.20
CA ILE A 140 -20.35 2.53 -13.29
C ILE A 140 -20.94 1.17 -13.64
N SER A 141 -20.21 0.37 -14.44
CA SER A 141 -20.58 -1.00 -14.75
C SER A 141 -19.35 -1.83 -15.09
N SER A 142 -19.38 -3.13 -14.82
CA SER A 142 -18.40 -4.06 -15.39
C SER A 142 -18.62 -4.25 -16.90
N SER A 143 -17.59 -4.77 -17.56
CA SER A 143 -17.64 -5.26 -18.94
C SER A 143 -18.75 -6.29 -19.14
N SER A 144 -19.33 -6.38 -20.35
CA SER A 144 -20.32 -7.41 -20.73
C SER A 144 -21.64 -7.43 -19.94
N ASN A 145 -21.90 -6.43 -19.10
CA ASN A 145 -23.09 -6.35 -18.27
C ASN A 145 -24.26 -5.65 -19.01
N ASN A 146 -25.49 -6.07 -18.76
CA ASN A 146 -26.68 -5.46 -19.37
C ASN A 146 -27.20 -4.33 -18.50
N ILE A 147 -27.17 -3.11 -19.03
CA ILE A 147 -27.58 -1.90 -18.30
C ILE A 147 -28.69 -1.14 -19.03
N SER A 148 -29.47 -0.38 -18.26
CA SER A 148 -30.57 0.44 -18.79
C SER A 148 -30.44 1.90 -18.34
N LEU A 149 -30.66 2.82 -19.27
CA LEU A 149 -30.78 4.25 -18.99
C LEU A 149 -32.23 4.69 -19.14
N SER A 150 -32.69 5.57 -18.26
CA SER A 150 -34.03 6.16 -18.29
C SER A 150 -33.96 7.69 -18.30
N ALA A 151 -34.55 8.31 -19.30
CA ALA A 151 -34.75 9.74 -19.40
C ALA A 151 -36.09 10.14 -18.77
N ASN A 152 -36.02 10.95 -17.71
CA ASN A 152 -37.18 11.57 -17.07
C ASN A 152 -37.31 12.99 -17.62
N ALA A 153 -38.35 13.23 -18.42
CA ALA A 153 -38.61 14.53 -18.99
C ALA A 153 -40.01 15.03 -18.61
N SER A 154 -40.13 16.31 -18.34
CA SER A 154 -41.40 16.97 -18.02
C SER A 154 -41.44 18.37 -18.59
N ASP A 155 -42.62 18.79 -19.02
CA ASP A 155 -42.85 20.08 -19.65
C ASP A 155 -43.99 20.79 -18.91
N SER A 156 -43.82 22.09 -18.67
CA SER A 156 -44.74 22.89 -17.87
C SER A 156 -45.93 23.43 -18.64
N ASP A 157 -45.79 23.64 -19.95
CA ASP A 157 -46.80 24.22 -20.83
C ASP A 157 -47.09 23.36 -22.08
N GLY A 158 -46.29 22.32 -22.34
CA GLY A 158 -46.51 21.31 -23.39
C GLY A 158 -46.50 19.85 -22.91
N GLU A 159 -46.57 18.92 -23.87
CA GLU A 159 -46.35 17.48 -23.65
C GLU A 159 -45.05 17.04 -24.34
N VAL A 160 -44.25 16.19 -23.69
CA VAL A 160 -43.06 15.57 -24.33
C VAL A 160 -43.52 14.53 -25.35
N ILE A 161 -43.16 14.70 -26.63
CA ILE A 161 -43.65 13.85 -27.74
C ILE A 161 -42.60 12.93 -28.35
N SER A 162 -41.30 13.16 -28.13
CA SER A 162 -40.24 12.29 -28.67
C SER A 162 -38.96 12.30 -27.84
N TYR A 163 -38.26 11.17 -27.85
CA TYR A 163 -36.91 10.97 -27.30
C TYR A 163 -35.98 10.52 -28.43
N ASP A 164 -34.81 11.17 -28.55
CA ASP A 164 -33.75 10.81 -29.49
C ASP A 164 -32.43 10.59 -28.75
N TRP A 165 -32.06 9.32 -28.58
CA TRP A 165 -30.83 8.87 -27.94
C TRP A 165 -29.71 8.70 -28.96
N GLN A 166 -28.51 9.17 -28.61
CA GLN A 166 -27.30 8.99 -29.38
C GLN A 166 -26.14 8.65 -28.45
N GLN A 167 -25.30 7.69 -28.85
CA GLN A 167 -24.00 7.51 -28.21
C GLN A 167 -23.01 8.49 -28.82
N THR A 168 -22.39 9.33 -28.00
CA THR A 168 -21.50 10.41 -28.43
C THR A 168 -20.02 10.11 -28.20
N ALA A 169 -19.68 9.15 -27.33
CA ALA A 169 -18.31 8.69 -27.12
C ALA A 169 -18.26 7.24 -26.54
N GLY A 170 -17.07 6.64 -26.63
CA GLY A 170 -16.81 5.26 -26.19
C GLY A 170 -16.97 4.22 -27.30
N PRO A 171 -16.68 2.94 -27.03
CA PRO A 171 -16.95 1.84 -27.96
C PRO A 171 -18.45 1.71 -28.26
N ASP A 172 -18.79 1.50 -29.53
CA ASP A 172 -20.19 1.44 -30.00
C ASP A 172 -20.96 0.30 -29.29
N VAL A 173 -22.16 0.62 -28.77
CA VAL A 173 -23.11 -0.37 -28.22
C VAL A 173 -24.43 -0.36 -28.99
N GLU A 174 -25.11 -1.51 -29.04
CA GLU A 174 -26.42 -1.62 -29.70
C GLU A 174 -27.57 -1.34 -28.72
N PHE A 175 -28.43 -0.37 -29.05
CA PHE A 175 -29.68 -0.08 -28.33
C PHE A 175 -30.80 0.38 -29.28
N GLU A 176 -32.05 0.23 -28.85
CA GLU A 176 -33.22 0.73 -29.58
C GLU A 176 -33.54 2.18 -29.20
N ASN A 177 -33.50 3.09 -30.18
CA ASN A 177 -33.81 4.50 -30.00
C ASN A 177 -35.33 4.79 -30.18
N GLY A 178 -35.83 5.87 -29.57
CA GLY A 178 -37.21 6.35 -29.71
C GLY A 178 -38.11 6.20 -28.47
N SER A 179 -37.55 5.70 -27.36
CA SER A 179 -38.24 5.51 -26.08
C SER A 179 -37.61 6.36 -24.98
N SER A 180 -38.33 6.57 -23.88
CA SER A 180 -37.79 7.20 -22.66
C SER A 180 -36.74 6.33 -21.96
N THR A 181 -36.56 5.07 -22.39
CA THR A 181 -35.56 4.15 -21.85
C THR A 181 -34.80 3.47 -22.97
N ILE A 182 -33.50 3.28 -22.79
CA ILE A 182 -32.65 2.43 -23.64
C ILE A 182 -31.99 1.34 -22.80
N SER A 183 -31.64 0.22 -23.41
CA SER A 183 -30.88 -0.85 -22.77
C SER A 183 -29.86 -1.42 -23.74
N PHE A 184 -28.69 -1.76 -23.22
CA PHE A 184 -27.57 -2.30 -24.00
C PHE A 184 -26.61 -3.07 -23.09
N THR A 185 -25.75 -3.87 -23.71
CA THR A 185 -24.66 -4.55 -23.03
C THR A 185 -23.40 -3.71 -23.10
N THR A 186 -22.72 -3.48 -21.97
CA THR A 186 -21.44 -2.78 -21.94
C THR A 186 -20.38 -3.55 -22.73
N PRO A 187 -19.48 -2.85 -23.45
CA PRO A 187 -18.43 -3.52 -24.20
C PRO A 187 -17.43 -4.19 -23.26
N ASN A 188 -16.79 -5.26 -23.73
CA ASN A 188 -15.63 -5.82 -23.04
C ASN A 188 -14.43 -4.88 -23.21
N VAL A 189 -13.89 -4.38 -22.10
CA VAL A 189 -12.80 -3.41 -22.08
C VAL A 189 -11.65 -3.91 -21.22
N ALA A 190 -10.41 -3.65 -21.67
CA ALA A 190 -9.20 -4.06 -20.94
C ALA A 190 -8.76 -3.04 -19.86
N THR A 191 -9.29 -1.83 -19.91
CA THR A 191 -9.02 -0.71 -18.99
C THR A 191 -10.30 0.09 -18.81
N LEU A 192 -10.38 0.88 -17.74
CA LEU A 192 -11.50 1.79 -17.50
C LEU A 192 -11.82 2.62 -18.76
N THR A 193 -13.06 2.52 -19.25
CA THR A 193 -13.48 3.12 -20.52
C THR A 193 -14.83 3.79 -20.37
N GLN A 194 -14.94 5.05 -20.82
CA GLN A 194 -16.21 5.80 -20.78
C GLN A 194 -17.10 5.55 -21.99
N LEU A 195 -18.39 5.31 -21.73
CA LEU A 195 -19.48 5.47 -22.68
C LEU A 195 -20.20 6.78 -22.38
N VAL A 196 -20.46 7.61 -23.40
CA VAL A 196 -21.22 8.86 -23.23
C VAL A 196 -22.44 8.81 -24.13
N PHE A 197 -23.62 9.05 -23.56
CA PHE A 197 -24.90 9.12 -24.25
C PHE A 197 -25.47 10.54 -24.18
N SER A 198 -26.10 10.98 -25.25
CA SER A 198 -26.98 12.14 -25.26
C SER A 198 -28.42 11.71 -25.51
N VAL A 199 -29.37 12.39 -24.88
CA VAL A 199 -30.79 12.26 -25.19
C VAL A 199 -31.39 13.64 -25.42
N THR A 200 -32.02 13.82 -26.58
CA THR A 200 -32.77 15.03 -26.91
C THR A 200 -34.26 14.73 -26.82
N VAL A 201 -34.99 15.52 -26.03
CA VAL A 201 -36.46 15.49 -25.97
C VAL A 201 -37.05 16.68 -26.68
N THR A 202 -38.19 16.47 -27.34
CA THR A 202 -38.96 17.52 -28.02
C THR A 202 -40.38 17.56 -27.48
N ASP A 203 -40.89 18.77 -27.24
CA ASP A 203 -42.27 18.98 -26.80
C ASP A 203 -43.26 19.07 -27.97
N SER A 204 -44.55 19.17 -27.64
CA SER A 204 -45.67 19.26 -28.57
C SER A 204 -45.70 20.53 -29.42
N PHE A 205 -44.92 21.54 -29.06
CA PHE A 205 -44.83 22.85 -29.71
C PHE A 205 -43.50 23.07 -30.47
N GLY A 206 -42.55 22.14 -30.33
CA GLY A 206 -41.32 22.02 -31.09
C GLY A 206 -40.03 22.46 -30.39
N GLU A 207 -40.06 22.88 -29.12
CA GLU A 207 -38.82 23.20 -28.39
C GLU A 207 -38.15 21.92 -27.86
N GLN A 208 -36.84 22.00 -27.62
CA GLN A 208 -36.00 20.85 -27.33
C GLN A 208 -35.07 21.07 -26.14
N SER A 209 -34.83 20.00 -25.40
CA SER A 209 -33.79 19.94 -24.37
C SER A 209 -32.94 18.69 -24.52
N THR A 210 -31.66 18.80 -24.20
CA THR A 210 -30.69 17.70 -24.31
C THR A 210 -29.98 17.48 -22.98
N ALA A 211 -29.86 16.21 -22.58
CA ALA A 211 -29.05 15.77 -21.44
C ALA A 211 -27.92 14.83 -21.90
N LEU A 212 -26.81 14.86 -21.19
CA LEU A 212 -25.71 13.91 -21.34
C LEU A 212 -25.69 12.95 -20.15
N PHE A 213 -25.22 11.73 -20.39
CA PHE A 213 -25.03 10.71 -19.36
C PHE A 213 -23.76 9.91 -19.66
N THR A 214 -22.85 9.83 -18.69
CA THR A 214 -21.60 9.10 -18.81
C THR A 214 -21.66 7.82 -17.99
N ILE A 215 -20.99 6.77 -18.46
CA ILE A 215 -20.87 5.49 -17.78
C ILE A 215 -19.42 5.04 -17.86
N ASP A 216 -18.80 4.80 -16.72
CA ASP A 216 -17.47 4.22 -16.62
C ASP A 216 -17.58 2.69 -16.65
N VAL A 217 -16.97 2.06 -17.64
CA VAL A 217 -16.93 0.60 -17.78
C VAL A 217 -15.57 0.09 -17.32
N SER A 218 -15.55 -0.73 -16.26
CA SER A 218 -14.33 -1.38 -15.76
C SER A 218 -14.05 -2.69 -16.51
N ALA A 219 -12.78 -3.11 -16.47
CA ALA A 219 -12.40 -4.46 -16.91
C ALA A 219 -12.96 -5.51 -15.94
N ASN A 220 -13.23 -6.72 -16.43
CA ASN A 220 -13.65 -7.84 -15.60
C ASN A 220 -12.49 -8.33 -14.71
N SER A 221 -12.76 -8.62 -13.44
CA SER A 221 -11.80 -9.16 -12.49
C SER A 221 -11.80 -10.68 -12.57
N ALA A 222 -10.61 -11.30 -12.56
CA ALA A 222 -10.55 -12.76 -12.51
C ALA A 222 -10.91 -13.26 -11.10
N PRO A 223 -11.54 -14.43 -10.96
CA PRO A 223 -11.92 -14.96 -9.65
C PRO A 223 -10.69 -15.32 -8.80
N SER A 224 -10.82 -15.30 -7.48
CA SER A 224 -9.83 -15.90 -6.57
C SER A 224 -10.18 -17.35 -6.31
N VAL A 225 -9.23 -18.29 -6.44
CA VAL A 225 -9.47 -19.73 -6.23
C VAL A 225 -8.41 -20.35 -5.32
N SER A 226 -8.84 -21.25 -4.43
CA SER A 226 -7.99 -22.03 -3.53
C SER A 226 -8.43 -23.49 -3.49
N ILE A 227 -7.53 -24.41 -3.12
CA ILE A 227 -7.82 -25.84 -2.97
C ILE A 227 -7.57 -26.27 -1.53
N THR A 228 -8.45 -27.13 -1.01
CA THR A 228 -8.33 -27.76 0.31
C THR A 228 -8.41 -29.29 0.19
N GLY A 229 -7.66 -30.00 1.03
CA GLY A 229 -7.63 -31.47 1.06
C GLY A 229 -6.56 -32.01 2.01
N SER A 230 -6.47 -33.35 2.09
CA SER A 230 -5.41 -34.01 2.85
C SER A 230 -4.06 -33.89 2.12
N GLN A 231 -3.01 -33.54 2.86
CA GLN A 231 -1.65 -33.40 2.33
C GLN A 231 -0.90 -34.74 2.18
N ASN A 232 -1.33 -35.79 2.89
CA ASN A 232 -0.76 -37.13 2.82
C ASN A 232 -1.88 -38.18 2.67
N ILE A 233 -1.63 -39.21 1.87
CA ILE A 233 -2.56 -40.32 1.65
C ILE A 233 -1.79 -41.62 1.41
N GLN A 234 -2.27 -42.76 1.91
CA GLN A 234 -1.66 -44.06 1.61
C GLN A 234 -2.02 -44.51 0.19
N GLU A 235 -1.12 -45.20 -0.50
CA GLU A 235 -1.38 -45.76 -1.82
C GLU A 235 -2.64 -46.64 -1.85
N GLY A 236 -3.39 -46.59 -2.94
CA GLY A 236 -4.67 -47.30 -3.08
C GLY A 236 -5.83 -46.72 -2.26
N ALA A 237 -5.61 -45.73 -1.39
CA ALA A 237 -6.68 -45.06 -0.64
C ALA A 237 -7.40 -43.98 -1.47
N GLU A 238 -8.67 -43.72 -1.16
CA GLU A 238 -9.48 -42.69 -1.84
C GLU A 238 -9.25 -41.31 -1.19
N GLY A 239 -8.96 -40.30 -2.02
CA GLY A 239 -8.73 -38.92 -1.64
C GLY A 239 -9.75 -37.96 -2.26
N VAL A 240 -9.95 -36.81 -1.61
CA VAL A 240 -10.87 -35.76 -2.04
C VAL A 240 -10.18 -34.41 -1.95
N LEU A 241 -10.22 -33.62 -3.04
CA LEU A 241 -9.84 -32.20 -3.03
C LEU A 241 -11.08 -31.35 -3.34
N THR A 242 -11.20 -30.23 -2.63
CA THR A 242 -12.29 -29.26 -2.82
C THR A 242 -11.71 -27.89 -3.12
N ALA A 243 -12.08 -27.31 -4.26
CA ALA A 243 -11.82 -25.94 -4.60
C ALA A 243 -12.87 -25.00 -4.00
N THR A 244 -12.43 -23.82 -3.58
CA THR A 244 -13.29 -22.70 -3.23
C THR A 244 -12.85 -21.52 -4.09
N ALA A 245 -13.75 -21.00 -4.91
CA ALA A 245 -13.52 -19.77 -5.65
C ALA A 245 -14.58 -18.70 -5.32
N THR A 246 -14.12 -17.45 -5.28
CA THR A 246 -14.94 -16.26 -5.06
C THR A 246 -14.57 -15.23 -6.10
N ASP A 247 -15.55 -14.45 -6.54
CA ASP A 247 -15.34 -13.39 -7.49
C ASP A 247 -15.86 -12.07 -6.90
N SER A 248 -15.10 -10.99 -7.08
CA SER A 248 -15.38 -9.68 -6.50
C SER A 248 -16.42 -8.89 -7.29
N ASP A 249 -16.50 -9.11 -8.60
CA ASP A 249 -17.42 -8.43 -9.52
C ASP A 249 -18.41 -9.37 -10.23
N GLY A 250 -18.20 -10.69 -10.15
CA GLY A 250 -19.05 -11.70 -10.79
C GLY A 250 -19.43 -12.91 -9.92
N SER A 251 -19.74 -14.01 -10.60
CA SER A 251 -20.06 -15.32 -10.03
C SER A 251 -19.34 -16.43 -10.80
N ILE A 252 -18.84 -17.43 -10.07
CA ILE A 252 -18.16 -18.58 -10.69
C ILE A 252 -19.16 -19.46 -11.46
N ILE A 253 -18.91 -19.70 -12.73
CA ILE A 253 -19.78 -20.55 -13.58
C ILE A 253 -19.20 -21.93 -13.87
N SER A 254 -17.89 -22.13 -13.73
CA SER A 254 -17.29 -23.45 -13.94
C SER A 254 -15.94 -23.64 -13.25
N TYR A 255 -15.63 -24.90 -12.93
CA TYR A 255 -14.33 -25.37 -12.50
C TYR A 255 -13.80 -26.43 -13.47
N SER A 256 -12.51 -26.38 -13.79
CA SER A 256 -11.81 -27.36 -14.62
C SER A 256 -10.58 -27.89 -13.90
N TRP A 257 -10.50 -29.19 -13.72
CA TRP A 257 -9.40 -29.84 -12.98
C TRP A 257 -8.48 -30.62 -13.91
N VAL A 258 -7.17 -30.52 -13.65
CA VAL A 258 -6.13 -31.30 -14.31
C VAL A 258 -5.10 -31.78 -13.30
N GLN A 259 -4.52 -32.96 -13.53
CA GLN A 259 -3.30 -33.36 -12.83
C GLN A 259 -2.10 -32.78 -13.60
N THR A 260 -1.27 -31.98 -12.94
CA THR A 260 -0.13 -31.29 -13.56
C THR A 260 1.19 -32.04 -13.40
N SER A 261 1.33 -32.82 -12.32
CA SER A 261 2.57 -33.55 -12.03
C SER A 261 2.34 -34.86 -11.24
N GLY A 262 3.39 -35.68 -11.15
CA GLY A 262 3.42 -36.92 -10.38
C GLY A 262 2.91 -38.17 -11.11
N PRO A 263 2.88 -39.33 -10.43
CA PRO A 263 2.29 -40.57 -10.96
C PRO A 263 0.83 -40.39 -11.37
N ILE A 264 0.47 -40.86 -12.57
CA ILE A 264 -0.88 -40.67 -13.12
C ILE A 264 -1.91 -41.39 -12.25
N THR A 265 -2.92 -40.67 -11.78
CA THR A 265 -4.10 -41.24 -11.12
C THR A 265 -5.38 -40.92 -11.89
N GLU A 266 -6.34 -41.84 -11.85
CA GLU A 266 -7.68 -41.55 -12.35
C GLU A 266 -8.47 -40.78 -11.28
N PHE A 267 -9.09 -39.68 -11.68
CA PHE A 267 -9.96 -38.89 -10.83
C PHE A 267 -11.28 -38.56 -11.54
N THR A 268 -12.32 -38.36 -10.74
CA THR A 268 -13.62 -37.86 -11.21
C THR A 268 -13.84 -36.45 -10.69
N ALA A 269 -14.04 -35.48 -11.58
CA ALA A 269 -14.38 -34.11 -11.23
C ALA A 269 -15.91 -33.91 -11.22
N THR A 270 -16.42 -33.30 -10.16
CA THR A 270 -17.79 -32.81 -10.04
C THR A 270 -17.74 -31.35 -9.61
N ASP A 271 -17.66 -30.45 -10.59
CA ASP A 271 -17.57 -29.00 -10.37
C ASP A 271 -16.37 -28.62 -9.48
N ASN A 272 -16.60 -28.05 -8.30
CA ASN A 272 -15.55 -27.62 -7.38
C ASN A 272 -14.88 -28.75 -6.60
N LEU A 273 -15.14 -30.02 -6.88
CA LEU A 273 -14.61 -31.15 -6.12
C LEU A 273 -14.08 -32.25 -7.05
N ILE A 274 -12.94 -32.85 -6.68
CA ILE A 274 -12.45 -34.09 -7.29
C ILE A 274 -12.37 -35.22 -6.26
N ASN A 275 -12.68 -36.44 -6.71
CA ASN A 275 -12.35 -37.68 -6.01
C ASN A 275 -11.31 -38.44 -6.83
N TYR A 276 -10.25 -38.93 -6.20
CA TYR A 276 -9.18 -39.70 -6.84
C TYR A 276 -8.79 -40.89 -5.97
N THR A 277 -8.15 -41.89 -6.57
CA THR A 277 -7.52 -43.00 -5.83
C THR A 277 -6.02 -42.84 -5.88
N ALA A 278 -5.36 -42.79 -4.73
CA ALA A 278 -3.91 -42.65 -4.67
C ALA A 278 -3.24 -43.77 -5.49
N PRO A 279 -2.34 -43.44 -6.44
CA PRO A 279 -1.68 -44.44 -7.28
C PRO A 279 -0.77 -45.34 -6.43
N GLU A 280 -0.47 -46.54 -6.93
CA GLU A 280 0.58 -47.38 -6.35
C GLU A 280 1.94 -46.71 -6.57
N VAL A 281 2.76 -46.62 -5.51
CA VAL A 281 4.06 -45.94 -5.55
C VAL A 281 5.13 -46.78 -4.86
N GLU A 282 6.27 -46.96 -5.54
CA GLU A 282 7.38 -47.78 -5.02
C GLU A 282 8.10 -47.11 -3.81
N THR A 283 8.01 -45.79 -3.72
CA THR A 283 8.47 -44.94 -2.61
C THR A 283 7.48 -43.80 -2.41
N ASN A 284 7.54 -43.09 -1.27
CA ASN A 284 6.71 -41.90 -1.12
C ASN A 284 6.94 -40.92 -2.28
N ASP A 285 5.87 -40.53 -2.96
CA ASP A 285 5.91 -39.69 -4.16
C ASP A 285 4.80 -38.63 -4.09
N GLU A 286 4.88 -37.59 -4.91
CA GLU A 286 3.96 -36.45 -4.88
C GLU A 286 3.13 -36.37 -6.17
N ILE A 287 1.81 -36.18 -6.04
CA ILE A 287 0.91 -35.86 -7.15
C ILE A 287 0.38 -34.43 -7.00
N THR A 288 0.38 -33.66 -8.08
CA THR A 288 -0.12 -32.27 -8.09
C THR A 288 -1.35 -32.12 -8.96
N PHE A 289 -2.40 -31.48 -8.42
CA PHE A 289 -3.60 -31.10 -9.15
C PHE A 289 -3.68 -29.59 -9.30
N GLN A 290 -4.18 -29.14 -10.45
CA GLN A 290 -4.54 -27.76 -10.70
C GLN A 290 -6.04 -27.66 -10.97
N VAL A 291 -6.70 -26.67 -10.36
CA VAL A 291 -8.06 -26.25 -10.70
C VAL A 291 -8.00 -24.89 -11.38
N THR A 292 -8.79 -24.71 -12.43
CA THR A 292 -9.08 -23.42 -13.05
C THR A 292 -10.54 -23.08 -12.81
N ALA A 293 -10.82 -21.95 -12.14
CA ALA A 293 -12.16 -21.40 -11.99
C ALA A 293 -12.42 -20.35 -13.08
N THR A 294 -13.63 -20.29 -13.61
CA THR A 294 -14.08 -19.30 -14.61
C THR A 294 -15.33 -18.60 -14.12
N ASP A 295 -15.34 -17.27 -14.19
CA ASP A 295 -16.49 -16.43 -13.85
C ASP A 295 -17.51 -16.31 -15.00
N ASP A 296 -18.63 -15.63 -14.71
CA ASP A 296 -19.73 -15.40 -15.65
C ASP A 296 -19.40 -14.46 -16.81
N ASP A 297 -18.31 -13.71 -16.70
CA ASP A 297 -17.77 -12.81 -17.73
C ASP A 297 -16.56 -13.42 -18.50
N GLY A 298 -16.20 -14.66 -18.18
CA GLY A 298 -15.22 -15.49 -18.86
C GLY A 298 -13.76 -15.30 -18.42
N ALA A 299 -13.46 -14.53 -17.37
CA ALA A 299 -12.09 -14.50 -16.84
C ALA A 299 -11.82 -15.72 -15.95
N THR A 300 -10.54 -16.06 -15.82
CA THR A 300 -10.11 -17.33 -15.22
C THR A 300 -8.95 -17.17 -14.26
N SER A 301 -8.95 -17.95 -13.19
CA SER A 301 -7.83 -18.07 -12.26
C SER A 301 -7.57 -19.53 -11.93
N SER A 302 -6.35 -19.86 -11.50
CA SER A 302 -5.96 -21.24 -11.20
C SER A 302 -5.23 -21.36 -9.87
N ALA A 303 -5.42 -22.50 -9.20
CA ALA A 303 -4.69 -22.89 -7.99
C ALA A 303 -4.15 -24.31 -8.13
N GLU A 304 -3.01 -24.58 -7.50
CA GLU A 304 -2.41 -25.91 -7.44
C GLU A 304 -2.40 -26.48 -6.01
N PHE A 305 -2.46 -27.79 -5.90
CA PHE A 305 -2.40 -28.52 -4.64
C PHE A 305 -1.69 -29.84 -4.83
N SER A 306 -0.66 -30.07 -4.03
CA SER A 306 0.08 -31.33 -4.02
C SER A 306 -0.34 -32.25 -2.88
N VAL A 307 -0.27 -33.55 -3.14
CA VAL A 307 -0.54 -34.62 -2.16
C VAL A 307 0.60 -35.62 -2.20
N VAL A 308 1.15 -35.94 -1.02
CA VAL A 308 2.14 -37.00 -0.84
C VAL A 308 1.44 -38.36 -0.72
N VAL A 309 1.80 -39.30 -1.58
CA VAL A 309 1.33 -40.68 -1.58
C VAL A 309 2.34 -41.55 -0.83
N GLU A 310 1.90 -42.24 0.22
CA GLU A 310 2.72 -43.09 1.09
C GLU A 310 2.57 -44.58 0.71
N ASN A 311 3.69 -45.31 0.59
CA ASN A 311 3.74 -46.74 0.19
C ASN A 311 3.36 -47.70 1.36
N TYR A 312 2.59 -48.80 1.10
CA TYR A 312 2.19 -49.84 2.07
C TYR A 312 2.78 -51.23 1.75
N ILE A 313 3.48 -51.86 2.71
CA ILE A 313 4.25 -53.10 2.49
C ILE A 313 3.67 -54.28 3.32
N ASN A 314 3.11 -55.31 2.67
CA ASN A 314 2.73 -56.60 3.29
C ASN A 314 3.98 -57.41 3.69
N LEU A 315 4.04 -57.97 4.91
CA LEU A 315 5.24 -58.66 5.39
C LEU A 315 5.13 -60.17 5.22
N ALA A 316 6.14 -60.78 4.59
CA ALA A 316 6.17 -62.23 4.42
C ALA A 316 6.50 -62.97 5.73
N PRO A 317 6.12 -64.25 5.88
CA PRO A 317 6.46 -65.06 7.05
C PRO A 317 7.94 -65.06 7.42
N VAL A 318 8.26 -65.14 8.69
CA VAL A 318 9.64 -65.26 9.17
C VAL A 318 9.98 -66.74 9.42
N ILE A 319 11.01 -67.23 8.74
CA ILE A 319 11.54 -68.59 8.88
C ILE A 319 12.83 -68.53 9.71
N THR A 320 12.90 -69.29 10.80
CA THR A 320 14.07 -69.33 11.70
C THR A 320 14.61 -70.75 11.86
N PHE A 321 15.90 -70.96 11.61
CA PHE A 321 16.57 -72.25 11.80
C PHE A 321 17.27 -72.34 13.16
N ASP A 322 17.31 -73.55 13.73
CA ASP A 322 18.34 -73.87 14.72
C ASP A 322 19.70 -74.00 14.01
N ALA A 323 20.78 -73.56 14.67
CA ALA A 323 22.12 -73.65 14.11
C ALA A 323 22.50 -75.12 13.84
N ILE A 324 22.78 -75.45 12.58
CA ILE A 324 23.33 -76.74 12.17
C ILE A 324 24.85 -76.64 12.02
N ALA A 325 25.58 -77.68 12.43
CA ALA A 325 27.03 -77.76 12.24
C ALA A 325 27.36 -78.33 10.85
N ASP A 326 28.52 -77.96 10.29
CA ASP A 326 29.03 -78.54 9.06
C ASP A 326 29.19 -80.07 9.17
N ILE A 327 28.89 -80.76 8.08
CA ILE A 327 28.75 -82.20 8.05
C ILE A 327 29.92 -82.74 7.22
N THR A 328 30.88 -83.42 7.85
CA THR A 328 31.99 -84.01 7.08
C THR A 328 31.47 -85.02 6.07
N GLU A 329 32.04 -85.03 4.86
CA GLU A 329 31.65 -85.96 3.80
C GLU A 329 31.53 -87.41 4.29
N LEU A 330 30.53 -88.14 3.80
CA LEU A 330 30.17 -89.53 4.14
C LEU A 330 29.57 -89.77 5.55
N THR A 331 28.93 -88.77 6.18
CA THR A 331 28.29 -88.89 7.52
C THR A 331 26.78 -88.54 7.53
N GLN A 332 25.99 -89.03 8.51
CA GLN A 332 24.50 -88.87 8.57
C GLN A 332 24.04 -87.64 9.36
N ALA A 333 22.95 -86.96 8.94
CA ALA A 333 22.44 -85.72 9.56
C ALA A 333 20.90 -85.53 9.50
N SER A 334 20.38 -84.59 10.31
CA SER A 334 18.96 -84.17 10.39
C SER A 334 18.82 -82.67 10.67
N VAL A 335 17.80 -82.03 10.11
CA VAL A 335 17.58 -80.56 10.12
C VAL A 335 16.13 -80.22 10.44
N SER A 336 15.87 -79.23 11.31
CA SER A 336 14.51 -78.73 11.63
C SER A 336 14.44 -77.20 11.60
N VAL A 337 13.24 -76.63 11.40
CA VAL A 337 12.99 -75.18 11.35
C VAL A 337 11.78 -74.77 12.20
N VAL A 338 11.62 -73.46 12.47
CA VAL A 338 10.39 -72.84 13.00
C VAL A 338 9.93 -71.73 12.06
N VAL A 339 8.64 -71.71 11.69
CA VAL A 339 8.06 -70.66 10.83
C VAL A 339 6.96 -69.89 11.58
N THR A 340 7.03 -68.55 11.57
CA THR A 340 6.06 -67.65 12.23
C THR A 340 5.71 -66.47 11.34
N ASP A 341 4.50 -65.94 11.46
CA ASP A 341 4.03 -64.78 10.70
C ASP A 341 3.48 -63.72 11.67
N SER A 342 3.86 -62.45 11.47
CA SER A 342 3.56 -61.33 12.37
C SER A 342 2.22 -60.66 12.08
N ASP A 343 1.76 -60.75 10.84
CA ASP A 343 0.60 -60.06 10.28
C ASP A 343 -0.37 -61.02 9.58
N GLY A 344 -0.02 -62.31 9.45
CA GLY A 344 -0.87 -63.38 8.92
C GLY A 344 -0.69 -64.77 9.56
N VAL A 345 -1.09 -65.84 8.85
CA VAL A 345 -0.90 -67.26 9.26
C VAL A 345 -0.31 -68.13 8.14
N ILE A 346 0.49 -69.14 8.50
CA ILE A 346 1.18 -70.01 7.54
C ILE A 346 0.21 -70.99 6.87
N ALA A 347 0.13 -70.93 5.54
CA ALA A 347 -0.74 -71.77 4.71
C ALA A 347 -0.04 -73.04 4.18
N ASP A 348 1.24 -72.97 3.81
CA ASP A 348 1.99 -74.13 3.24
C ASP A 348 3.51 -74.08 3.53
N ILE A 349 4.17 -75.26 3.54
CA ILE A 349 5.63 -75.44 3.73
C ILE A 349 6.19 -76.54 2.82
N GLU A 350 7.18 -76.19 1.99
CA GLU A 350 7.87 -77.11 1.09
C GLU A 350 9.40 -77.04 1.23
N TRP A 351 10.07 -78.20 1.28
CA TRP A 351 11.53 -78.30 1.26
C TRP A 351 12.04 -78.78 -0.08
N GLN A 352 13.04 -78.09 -0.60
CA GLN A 352 13.69 -78.42 -1.85
C GLN A 352 15.21 -78.33 -1.68
N GLN A 353 15.93 -79.38 -2.06
CA GLN A 353 17.37 -79.23 -2.27
C GLN A 353 17.57 -78.37 -3.52
N LEU A 354 18.19 -77.21 -3.37
CA LEU A 354 18.43 -76.30 -4.49
C LEU A 354 19.75 -76.59 -5.18
N SER A 355 20.80 -76.85 -4.40
CA SER A 355 22.15 -76.98 -4.94
C SER A 355 23.04 -77.87 -4.06
N GLY A 356 24.28 -78.01 -4.53
CA GLY A 356 25.27 -78.88 -3.95
C GLY A 356 25.18 -80.31 -4.48
N PRO A 357 26.09 -81.18 -4.02
CA PRO A 357 26.06 -82.60 -4.32
C PRO A 357 24.68 -83.20 -4.02
N SER A 358 24.16 -84.05 -4.91
CA SER A 358 22.82 -84.60 -4.75
C SER A 358 22.70 -85.35 -3.42
N VAL A 359 21.72 -84.95 -2.60
CA VAL A 359 21.42 -85.51 -1.29
C VAL A 359 20.03 -86.14 -1.33
N ASP A 360 19.95 -87.45 -1.12
CA ASP A 360 18.67 -88.13 -0.94
C ASP A 360 18.13 -87.90 0.50
N PHE A 361 17.05 -87.11 0.64
CA PHE A 361 16.45 -86.74 1.93
C PHE A 361 14.97 -87.13 2.06
N VAL A 362 14.46 -87.18 3.30
CA VAL A 362 13.04 -87.42 3.61
C VAL A 362 12.49 -86.24 4.42
N GLN A 363 11.35 -85.66 4.01
CA GLN A 363 10.67 -84.53 4.67
C GLN A 363 9.50 -84.99 5.55
N ASN A 364 9.33 -84.36 6.71
CA ASN A 364 8.18 -84.49 7.60
C ASN A 364 7.82 -83.13 8.24
N GLY A 365 7.06 -82.30 7.53
CA GLY A 365 6.70 -80.95 7.96
C GLY A 365 7.92 -80.03 7.99
N GLU A 366 8.20 -79.44 9.16
CA GLU A 366 9.31 -78.51 9.42
C GLU A 366 10.70 -79.20 9.53
N THR A 367 10.81 -80.51 9.31
CA THR A 367 12.07 -81.28 9.49
C THR A 367 12.43 -82.15 8.27
N ILE A 368 13.73 -82.24 7.93
CA ILE A 368 14.31 -83.15 6.92
C ILE A 368 15.48 -84.00 7.47
N THR A 369 15.73 -85.20 6.91
CA THR A 369 16.85 -86.09 7.32
C THR A 369 17.58 -86.76 6.12
N PHE A 370 18.92 -86.87 6.15
CA PHE A 370 19.75 -87.41 5.03
C PHE A 370 21.19 -87.89 5.42
N THR A 371 21.98 -88.39 4.46
CA THR A 371 23.43 -88.71 4.60
C THR A 371 24.28 -87.91 3.61
N ALA A 372 25.41 -87.32 4.05
CA ALA A 372 26.28 -86.44 3.26
C ALA A 372 27.13 -87.21 2.22
N PRO A 373 27.10 -86.84 0.93
CA PRO A 373 27.94 -87.44 -0.12
C PRO A 373 29.43 -87.09 -0.04
N GLU A 374 30.27 -87.80 -0.82
CA GLU A 374 31.71 -87.52 -1.05
C GLU A 374 31.90 -86.42 -2.09
N VAL A 375 32.85 -85.51 -1.87
CA VAL A 375 33.00 -84.24 -2.58
C VAL A 375 34.49 -83.89 -2.82
N SER A 376 34.80 -83.11 -3.86
CA SER A 376 36.18 -82.77 -4.29
C SER A 376 36.66 -81.37 -3.93
N GLU A 377 35.82 -80.59 -3.26
CA GLU A 377 36.03 -79.28 -2.60
C GLU A 377 34.93 -79.12 -1.54
N ASN A 378 35.06 -78.20 -0.58
CA ASN A 378 34.09 -78.10 0.53
C ASN A 378 32.76 -77.79 -0.14
N ALA A 379 31.87 -78.76 -0.21
CA ALA A 379 30.72 -78.65 -1.07
C ALA A 379 29.56 -78.17 -0.23
N GLU A 380 29.20 -76.92 -0.48
CA GLU A 380 28.03 -76.33 0.09
C GLU A 380 26.78 -77.07 -0.38
N VAL A 381 25.93 -77.49 0.57
CA VAL A 381 24.61 -78.03 0.27
C VAL A 381 23.58 -77.05 0.76
N ILE A 382 22.69 -76.65 -0.15
CA ILE A 382 21.64 -75.68 0.13
C ILE A 382 20.28 -76.34 0.02
N PHE A 383 19.54 -76.27 1.11
CA PHE A 383 18.12 -76.60 1.16
C PHE A 383 17.33 -75.31 1.28
N ARG A 384 16.38 -75.09 0.36
CA ARG A 384 15.37 -74.06 0.53
C ARG A 384 14.16 -74.66 1.18
N ILE A 385 13.69 -73.96 2.19
CA ILE A 385 12.32 -74.07 2.63
C ILE A 385 11.56 -72.86 2.13
N THR A 386 10.36 -73.09 1.58
CA THR A 386 9.44 -72.04 1.19
C THR A 386 8.20 -72.15 2.07
N ALA A 387 7.82 -71.05 2.70
CA ALA A 387 6.59 -70.91 3.45
C ALA A 387 5.74 -69.80 2.85
N VAL A 388 4.44 -70.05 2.73
CA VAL A 388 3.48 -69.10 2.16
C VAL A 388 2.44 -68.79 3.21
N ASP A 389 2.14 -67.51 3.42
CA ASP A 389 1.04 -67.10 4.30
C ASP A 389 -0.34 -67.20 3.61
N ASP A 390 -1.38 -66.81 4.34
CA ASP A 390 -2.75 -66.80 3.88
C ASP A 390 -3.12 -65.64 2.94
N GLN A 391 -2.26 -64.63 2.80
CA GLN A 391 -2.40 -63.50 1.88
C GLN A 391 -1.49 -63.60 0.65
N GLY A 392 -0.73 -64.69 0.53
CA GLY A 392 0.13 -65.02 -0.59
C GLY A 392 1.52 -64.40 -0.53
N ALA A 393 1.92 -63.73 0.55
CA ALA A 393 3.32 -63.37 0.72
C ALA A 393 4.13 -64.62 1.05
N ILE A 394 5.21 -64.75 0.32
CA ILE A 394 6.06 -65.92 0.31
C ILE A 394 7.35 -65.52 0.97
N SER A 395 7.72 -66.23 2.01
CA SER A 395 9.10 -66.23 2.43
C SER A 395 9.72 -67.56 2.10
N SER A 396 11.00 -67.49 1.81
CA SER A 396 11.79 -68.67 1.66
C SER A 396 13.10 -68.41 2.35
N ALA A 397 13.53 -69.37 3.13
CA ALA A 397 14.85 -69.32 3.71
C ALA A 397 15.61 -70.53 3.23
N SER A 398 16.86 -70.29 2.87
CA SER A 398 17.77 -71.37 2.56
C SER A 398 18.58 -71.66 3.81
N LEU A 399 18.61 -72.92 4.20
CA LEU A 399 19.63 -73.40 5.10
C LEU A 399 20.77 -73.94 4.28
N THR A 400 21.94 -73.48 4.64
CA THR A 400 23.20 -73.89 4.05
C THR A 400 24.07 -74.51 5.13
N PHE A 401 24.71 -75.61 4.78
CA PHE A 401 25.78 -76.19 5.57
C PHE A 401 26.82 -76.77 4.62
N MET A 402 28.06 -76.85 5.09
CA MET A 402 29.14 -77.38 4.27
C MET A 402 29.22 -78.89 4.44
N ILE A 403 29.34 -79.57 3.31
CA ILE A 403 29.98 -80.87 3.28
C ILE A 403 31.49 -80.64 3.20
N ILE A 404 32.21 -80.85 4.30
CA ILE A 404 33.62 -80.49 4.41
C ILE A 404 34.52 -81.47 3.64
N HIS A 405 35.22 -80.93 2.63
CA HIS A 405 36.41 -81.37 1.89
C HIS A 405 37.73 -80.74 2.43
N VAL A 406 38.84 -80.84 1.68
CA VAL A 406 40.22 -80.50 2.07
C VAL A 406 41.06 -79.86 0.89
N ASN A 407 41.60 -78.58 0.95
CA ASN A 407 42.01 -77.64 -0.19
C ASN A 407 43.54 -77.19 -0.48
N LYS A 408 43.93 -76.48 -1.62
CA LYS A 408 45.29 -75.82 -1.96
C LYS A 408 45.31 -74.43 -2.76
N PRO A 409 46.41 -73.57 -2.79
CA PRO A 409 46.48 -72.08 -3.12
C PRO A 409 46.68 -71.53 -4.60
N PRO A 410 46.35 -70.22 -4.90
CA PRO A 410 46.38 -69.55 -6.25
C PRO A 410 47.60 -68.61 -6.61
N THR A 411 47.66 -67.99 -7.84
CA THR A 411 48.78 -67.10 -8.35
C THR A 411 48.38 -65.77 -9.08
N VAL A 412 49.16 -64.65 -8.99
CA VAL A 412 48.92 -63.29 -9.60
C VAL A 412 50.22 -62.43 -9.89
N SER A 413 50.19 -61.41 -10.78
CA SER A 413 51.33 -60.48 -11.16
C SER A 413 51.05 -58.96 -11.00
N ASP A 414 52.11 -58.12 -10.88
CA ASP A 414 52.05 -56.63 -10.70
C ASP A 414 51.51 -55.85 -11.93
N ILE A 415 50.88 -54.68 -11.71
CA ILE A 415 50.12 -53.88 -12.70
C ILE A 415 50.49 -52.37 -12.61
N ALA A 416 50.40 -51.63 -13.73
CA ALA A 416 50.61 -50.17 -13.77
C ALA A 416 49.48 -49.44 -14.51
N ILE A 417 49.00 -48.31 -13.97
CA ILE A 417 47.89 -47.51 -14.52
C ILE A 417 48.23 -46.01 -14.61
N THR A 418 47.67 -45.32 -15.61
CA THR A 418 47.78 -43.87 -15.80
C THR A 418 46.38 -43.27 -16.02
N THR A 419 46.08 -42.14 -15.40
CA THR A 419 44.79 -41.44 -15.49
C THR A 419 44.95 -39.92 -15.50
N GLU A 420 44.05 -39.21 -16.18
CA GLU A 420 43.97 -37.73 -16.07
C GLU A 420 43.35 -37.33 -14.72
N PHE A 421 43.66 -36.12 -14.25
CA PHE A 421 43.18 -35.58 -12.98
C PHE A 421 41.65 -35.53 -12.95
N ASN A 422 41.06 -36.03 -11.87
CA ASN A 422 39.61 -36.24 -11.71
C ASN A 422 38.94 -37.19 -12.73
N GLU A 423 39.67 -37.80 -13.66
CA GLU A 423 39.14 -38.80 -14.60
C GLU A 423 39.42 -40.24 -14.14
N SER A 424 38.60 -41.17 -14.65
CA SER A 424 38.69 -42.61 -14.38
C SER A 424 39.54 -43.35 -15.42
N SER A 425 40.19 -44.46 -15.02
CA SER A 425 40.99 -45.32 -15.92
C SER A 425 40.75 -46.81 -15.69
N GLU A 426 40.65 -47.61 -16.75
CA GLU A 426 40.42 -49.07 -16.66
C GLU A 426 41.74 -49.87 -16.62
N PHE A 427 41.76 -50.99 -15.89
CA PHE A 427 42.85 -51.97 -15.88
C PHE A 427 42.35 -53.41 -15.68
N THR A 428 43.17 -54.42 -15.98
CA THR A 428 42.83 -55.84 -15.88
C THR A 428 43.81 -56.62 -15.01
N ILE A 429 43.34 -57.67 -14.32
CA ILE A 429 44.17 -58.57 -13.48
C ILE A 429 44.25 -59.96 -14.12
N ASP A 430 45.45 -60.54 -14.18
CA ASP A 430 45.69 -61.89 -14.70
C ASP A 430 46.05 -62.85 -13.53
N ALA A 431 45.19 -63.83 -13.23
CA ALA A 431 45.32 -64.77 -12.10
C ALA A 431 44.71 -66.17 -12.37
N SER A 432 45.20 -67.22 -11.68
CA SER A 432 44.75 -68.62 -11.85
C SER A 432 44.88 -69.52 -10.60
N ASP A 433 44.01 -70.53 -10.43
CA ASP A 433 44.05 -71.61 -9.41
C ASP A 433 44.09 -73.02 -10.05
N ILE A 434 44.70 -74.01 -9.38
CA ILE A 434 44.90 -75.37 -9.90
C ILE A 434 43.86 -76.40 -9.44
N ASP A 435 43.23 -76.21 -8.27
CA ASP A 435 42.13 -77.07 -7.79
C ASP A 435 40.78 -76.67 -8.43
N GLY A 436 40.78 -75.54 -9.14
CA GLY A 436 39.63 -75.06 -9.92
C GLY A 436 38.78 -74.06 -9.16
N ASP A 437 39.22 -73.72 -7.94
CA ASP A 437 38.56 -72.82 -7.01
C ASP A 437 38.37 -71.42 -7.61
N GLU A 438 37.24 -70.83 -7.29
CA GLU A 438 36.89 -69.49 -7.76
C GLU A 438 37.79 -68.44 -7.13
N LEU A 439 38.43 -67.64 -7.98
CA LEU A 439 39.35 -66.60 -7.52
C LEU A 439 38.62 -65.34 -7.11
N THR A 440 38.81 -64.96 -5.86
CA THR A 440 38.36 -63.68 -5.32
C THR A 440 39.48 -62.66 -5.37
N ILE A 441 39.20 -61.52 -5.98
CA ILE A 441 40.09 -60.37 -6.07
C ILE A 441 39.66 -59.35 -5.03
N SER A 442 40.60 -58.93 -4.18
CA SER A 442 40.38 -57.87 -3.21
C SER A 442 41.52 -56.86 -3.26
N PHE A 443 41.19 -55.58 -3.10
CA PHE A 443 42.18 -54.51 -3.03
C PHE A 443 42.44 -54.12 -1.58
N SER A 444 43.62 -53.57 -1.28
CA SER A 444 43.94 -53.05 0.05
C SER A 444 42.93 -51.99 0.47
N GLN A 445 42.48 -52.03 1.74
CA GLN A 445 41.48 -51.08 2.28
C GLN A 445 41.96 -49.62 2.28
N GLN A 446 43.27 -49.38 2.16
CA GLN A 446 43.85 -48.05 2.15
C GLN A 446 44.09 -47.57 0.71
N LEU A 447 43.02 -47.21 0.00
CA LEU A 447 43.07 -46.65 -1.36
C LEU A 447 43.30 -45.12 -1.39
N ALA A 448 43.66 -44.50 -0.27
CA ALA A 448 43.87 -43.06 -0.14
C ALA A 448 42.70 -42.21 -0.71
N GLY A 449 41.45 -42.68 -0.52
CA GLY A 449 40.23 -42.01 -0.97
C GLY A 449 39.80 -42.36 -2.41
N ALA A 450 40.63 -43.07 -3.18
CA ALA A 450 40.25 -43.58 -4.49
C ALA A 450 39.26 -44.76 -4.36
N SER A 451 38.49 -44.99 -5.42
CA SER A 451 37.58 -46.14 -5.51
C SER A 451 37.93 -47.01 -6.71
N ILE A 452 37.70 -48.31 -6.55
CA ILE A 452 37.87 -49.28 -7.62
C ILE A 452 36.53 -49.96 -7.81
N THR A 453 35.99 -49.89 -9.02
CA THR A 453 34.72 -50.54 -9.38
C THR A 453 34.99 -51.65 -10.37
N LEU A 454 34.26 -52.76 -10.22
CA LEU A 454 34.37 -53.87 -11.15
C LEU A 454 33.63 -53.52 -12.45
N VAL A 455 34.34 -53.59 -13.57
CA VAL A 455 33.78 -53.35 -14.91
C VAL A 455 33.34 -54.67 -15.53
N ASP A 456 34.16 -55.71 -15.40
CA ASP A 456 33.90 -57.03 -15.97
C ASP A 456 34.52 -58.12 -15.09
N ALA A 457 33.67 -58.88 -14.40
CA ALA A 457 34.07 -59.98 -13.54
C ALA A 457 34.78 -61.11 -14.32
N THR A 458 34.41 -61.32 -15.59
CA THR A 458 34.89 -62.48 -16.36
C THR A 458 36.31 -62.30 -16.88
N THR A 459 36.74 -61.06 -17.10
CA THR A 459 38.10 -60.73 -17.52
C THR A 459 38.89 -60.02 -16.41
N PHE A 460 38.37 -59.99 -15.18
CA PHE A 460 38.89 -59.22 -14.06
C PHE A 460 39.28 -57.77 -14.46
N ARG A 461 38.37 -57.07 -15.14
CA ARG A 461 38.53 -55.67 -15.56
C ARG A 461 37.91 -54.74 -14.53
N TYR A 462 38.66 -53.72 -14.11
CA TYR A 462 38.28 -52.78 -13.07
C TYR A 462 38.51 -51.35 -13.53
N LEU A 463 37.69 -50.42 -13.02
CA LEU A 463 37.79 -48.99 -13.22
C LEU A 463 38.36 -48.38 -11.94
N TYR A 464 39.50 -47.72 -12.05
CA TYR A 464 40.09 -46.91 -11.01
C TYR A 464 39.58 -45.47 -11.14
N GLN A 465 38.83 -45.02 -10.14
CA GLN A 465 38.45 -43.62 -9.98
C GLN A 465 39.32 -43.02 -8.86
N PRO A 466 40.23 -42.08 -9.15
CA PRO A 466 40.99 -41.37 -8.12
C PRO A 466 40.04 -40.61 -7.19
N ALA A 467 40.48 -40.35 -5.96
CA ALA A 467 39.73 -39.49 -5.05
C ALA A 467 39.59 -38.08 -5.67
N SER A 468 38.42 -37.47 -5.55
CA SER A 468 38.20 -36.11 -6.04
C SER A 468 39.27 -35.17 -5.52
N ASN A 469 39.88 -34.41 -6.43
CA ASN A 469 40.92 -33.43 -6.18
C ASN A 469 42.20 -33.98 -5.52
N SER A 470 42.51 -35.27 -5.71
CA SER A 470 43.72 -35.90 -5.17
C SER A 470 44.80 -36.07 -6.23
N ILE A 471 46.03 -35.71 -5.87
CA ILE A 471 47.25 -35.94 -6.67
C ILE A 471 48.08 -37.13 -6.17
N SER A 472 47.52 -37.92 -5.24
CA SER A 472 48.20 -39.06 -4.64
C SER A 472 48.45 -40.17 -5.67
N GLN A 473 49.71 -40.47 -5.91
CA GLN A 473 50.16 -41.58 -6.77
C GLN A 473 50.47 -42.84 -5.95
N ALA A 474 49.87 -42.99 -4.77
CA ALA A 474 50.16 -44.09 -3.87
C ALA A 474 49.80 -45.45 -4.52
N PRO A 475 50.77 -46.38 -4.63
CA PRO A 475 50.46 -47.71 -5.13
C PRO A 475 49.60 -48.46 -4.11
N PHE A 476 48.73 -49.34 -4.60
CA PHE A 476 47.89 -50.20 -3.78
C PHE A 476 48.13 -51.67 -4.10
N THR A 477 47.76 -52.56 -3.18
CA THR A 477 47.97 -54.02 -3.36
C THR A 477 46.66 -54.69 -3.73
N VAL A 478 46.73 -55.63 -4.66
CA VAL A 478 45.66 -56.58 -4.97
C VAL A 478 46.00 -57.95 -4.41
N THR A 479 45.05 -58.57 -3.72
CA THR A 479 45.13 -59.92 -3.17
C THR A 479 44.16 -60.81 -3.91
N VAL A 480 44.67 -61.94 -4.41
CA VAL A 480 43.90 -62.98 -5.08
C VAL A 480 43.83 -64.20 -4.18
N SER A 481 42.63 -64.65 -3.84
CA SER A 481 42.41 -65.78 -2.94
C SER A 481 41.47 -66.80 -3.54
N ASP A 482 41.75 -68.08 -3.29
CA ASP A 482 40.89 -69.22 -3.60
C ASP A 482 39.82 -69.47 -2.51
N GLY A 483 39.70 -68.56 -1.53
CA GLY A 483 38.82 -68.69 -0.37
C GLY A 483 39.44 -69.36 0.85
N THR A 484 40.63 -69.98 0.74
CA THR A 484 41.34 -70.63 1.85
C THR A 484 42.80 -70.16 2.01
N GLN A 485 43.46 -69.80 0.91
CA GLN A 485 44.84 -69.33 0.82
C GLN A 485 44.92 -68.24 -0.29
N SER A 486 46.02 -67.47 -0.34
CA SER A 486 46.08 -66.28 -1.19
C SER A 486 47.48 -65.91 -1.72
N ALA A 487 47.51 -65.12 -2.80
CA ALA A 487 48.66 -64.49 -3.43
C ALA A 487 48.43 -62.98 -3.63
N GLN A 488 49.49 -62.17 -3.73
CA GLN A 488 49.40 -60.69 -3.80
C GLN A 488 50.24 -60.10 -4.93
N ALA A 489 49.80 -58.95 -5.46
CA ALA A 489 50.49 -58.14 -6.47
C ALA A 489 50.28 -56.63 -6.22
N THR A 490 51.17 -55.78 -6.72
CA THR A 490 51.13 -54.31 -6.56
C THR A 490 50.60 -53.61 -7.81
N VAL A 491 49.73 -52.61 -7.63
CA VAL A 491 49.25 -51.70 -8.68
C VAL A 491 49.87 -50.32 -8.49
N SER A 492 50.68 -49.86 -9.43
CA SER A 492 51.27 -48.51 -9.41
C SER A 492 50.42 -47.52 -10.20
N VAL A 493 50.11 -46.36 -9.61
CA VAL A 493 49.25 -45.30 -10.19
C VAL A 493 50.10 -44.10 -10.63
N THR A 494 49.82 -43.55 -11.81
CA THR A 494 50.33 -42.25 -12.27
C THR A 494 49.15 -41.34 -12.60
N ILE A 495 49.15 -40.10 -12.10
CA ILE A 495 48.13 -39.09 -12.41
C ILE A 495 48.77 -38.00 -13.27
N THR A 496 48.16 -37.68 -14.41
CA THR A 496 48.52 -36.58 -15.33
C THR A 496 47.44 -35.50 -15.31
N ASP A 497 47.77 -34.27 -15.70
CA ASP A 497 46.77 -33.20 -15.85
C ASP A 497 47.14 -32.28 -17.01
N THR A 498 46.38 -32.40 -18.10
CA THR A 498 46.59 -31.63 -19.33
C THR A 498 45.66 -30.41 -19.46
N SER A 499 44.72 -30.22 -18.53
CA SER A 499 43.82 -29.06 -18.50
C SER A 499 44.50 -27.83 -17.89
N ALA A 500 44.11 -26.65 -18.37
CA ALA A 500 44.51 -25.39 -17.74
C ALA A 500 43.58 -25.10 -16.56
N ALA A 501 44.16 -24.78 -15.40
CA ALA A 501 43.40 -24.42 -14.22
C ALA A 501 42.60 -23.13 -14.44
N THR A 502 41.36 -23.12 -13.95
CA THR A 502 40.44 -21.96 -13.95
C THR A 502 40.12 -21.54 -12.52
N VAL A 503 39.65 -20.31 -12.35
CA VAL A 503 39.13 -19.84 -11.05
C VAL A 503 37.68 -20.32 -10.92
N VAL A 504 37.40 -21.02 -9.82
CA VAL A 504 36.07 -21.52 -9.47
C VAL A 504 35.33 -20.46 -8.66
N ASN A 505 35.98 -19.93 -7.62
CA ASN A 505 35.45 -18.85 -6.78
C ASN A 505 36.51 -17.78 -6.57
N VAL A 506 36.07 -16.53 -6.54
CA VAL A 506 36.89 -15.37 -6.17
C VAL A 506 36.09 -14.51 -5.19
N SER A 507 36.74 -14.02 -4.15
CA SER A 507 36.20 -13.01 -3.24
C SER A 507 37.28 -11.96 -3.01
N PRO A 508 37.00 -10.66 -3.17
CA PRO A 508 35.73 -10.07 -3.59
C PRO A 508 35.29 -10.48 -5.01
N GLU A 509 33.98 -10.54 -5.24
CA GLU A 509 33.39 -10.85 -6.56
C GLU A 509 33.75 -9.77 -7.59
N ASP A 510 33.68 -10.11 -8.88
CA ASP A 510 33.98 -9.16 -9.95
C ASP A 510 32.97 -8.00 -9.97
N ALA A 511 33.47 -6.79 -10.20
CA ALA A 511 32.78 -5.51 -10.07
C ALA A 511 32.20 -5.19 -8.67
N ALA A 512 32.62 -5.88 -7.60
CA ALA A 512 32.16 -5.57 -6.25
C ALA A 512 32.53 -4.13 -5.83
N SER A 513 31.56 -3.37 -5.31
CA SER A 513 31.76 -2.05 -4.71
C SER A 513 31.83 -2.13 -3.18
N ALA A 514 32.35 -1.07 -2.54
CA ALA A 514 32.39 -0.91 -1.08
C ALA A 514 33.12 -2.02 -0.29
N VAL A 515 34.10 -2.71 -0.88
CA VAL A 515 34.87 -3.78 -0.23
C VAL A 515 35.74 -3.24 0.93
N SER A 516 35.83 -3.89 2.10
CA SER A 516 36.72 -3.44 3.18
C SER A 516 38.15 -3.16 2.71
N VAL A 517 38.79 -2.14 3.26
CA VAL A 517 40.26 -1.99 3.15
C VAL A 517 41.03 -3.08 3.91
N ASN A 518 40.37 -3.84 4.77
CA ASN A 518 40.93 -5.02 5.45
C ASN A 518 40.46 -6.35 4.83
N ALA A 519 39.81 -6.30 3.66
CA ALA A 519 39.21 -7.49 3.07
C ALA A 519 40.30 -8.52 2.77
N ARG A 520 39.95 -9.78 2.97
CA ARG A 520 40.79 -10.90 2.55
C ARG A 520 40.42 -11.28 1.13
N VAL A 521 41.43 -11.41 0.28
CA VAL A 521 41.25 -11.87 -1.10
C VAL A 521 41.39 -13.38 -1.12
N MET A 522 40.31 -14.05 -1.54
CA MET A 522 40.24 -15.50 -1.69
C MET A 522 40.23 -15.86 -3.17
N LEU A 523 41.02 -16.87 -3.54
CA LEU A 523 40.88 -17.55 -4.83
C LEU A 523 40.81 -19.06 -4.62
N SER A 524 39.82 -19.68 -5.24
CA SER A 524 39.69 -21.13 -5.36
C SER A 524 39.92 -21.55 -6.80
N MET A 525 40.84 -22.48 -7.00
CA MET A 525 41.21 -23.00 -8.32
C MET A 525 40.50 -24.33 -8.62
N SER A 526 40.22 -24.60 -9.90
CA SER A 526 39.63 -25.85 -10.35
C SER A 526 40.56 -27.06 -10.23
N ASP A 527 41.88 -26.81 -10.16
CA ASP A 527 42.94 -27.81 -10.04
C ASP A 527 43.79 -27.64 -8.78
N VAL A 528 44.62 -28.65 -8.52
CA VAL A 528 45.69 -28.60 -7.51
C VAL A 528 46.91 -27.91 -8.11
N MET A 529 47.30 -26.77 -7.54
CA MET A 529 48.37 -25.87 -7.99
C MET A 529 49.69 -26.13 -7.28
N LYS A 530 50.83 -25.86 -7.94
CA LYS A 530 52.16 -25.96 -7.30
C LYS A 530 52.44 -24.72 -6.48
N SER A 531 52.74 -24.90 -5.19
CA SER A 531 53.13 -23.79 -4.31
C SER A 531 54.42 -23.10 -4.78
N SER A 532 55.33 -23.81 -5.44
CA SER A 532 56.55 -23.25 -6.03
C SER A 532 56.31 -22.33 -7.23
N SER A 533 55.14 -22.40 -7.85
CA SER A 533 54.72 -21.51 -8.94
C SER A 533 53.97 -20.28 -8.45
N LEU A 534 53.56 -20.25 -7.18
CA LEU A 534 52.91 -19.11 -6.56
C LEU A 534 53.95 -18.06 -6.15
N VAL A 535 54.00 -16.99 -6.92
CA VAL A 535 54.88 -15.85 -6.66
C VAL A 535 53.99 -14.63 -6.58
N VAL A 536 54.18 -13.83 -5.53
CA VAL A 536 53.42 -12.62 -5.28
C VAL A 536 54.36 -11.44 -5.07
N ASN A 537 53.86 -10.23 -5.29
CA ASN A 537 54.63 -9.03 -5.00
C ASN A 537 54.92 -8.93 -3.50
N SER A 538 56.20 -8.86 -3.13
CA SER A 538 56.65 -8.68 -1.74
C SER A 538 56.83 -7.21 -1.34
N ALA A 539 56.74 -6.30 -2.31
CA ALA A 539 56.80 -4.86 -2.14
C ALA A 539 56.00 -4.18 -3.26
N ASN A 540 55.47 -2.99 -2.98
CA ASN A 540 54.82 -2.16 -3.99
C ASN A 540 55.82 -1.81 -5.10
N GLY A 541 55.45 -1.98 -6.36
CA GLY A 541 56.35 -1.69 -7.48
C GLY A 541 55.98 -2.40 -8.77
N VAL A 542 56.97 -2.87 -9.51
CA VAL A 542 56.76 -3.59 -10.77
C VAL A 542 55.93 -4.85 -10.50
N CYS A 543 54.94 -5.11 -11.34
CA CYS A 543 54.15 -6.34 -11.28
C CYS A 543 55.02 -7.56 -11.59
N GLU A 544 55.25 -8.41 -10.60
CA GLU A 544 56.00 -9.65 -10.69
C GLU A 544 55.17 -10.81 -10.13
N GLY A 545 55.50 -12.03 -10.54
CA GLY A 545 54.87 -13.23 -10.04
C GLY A 545 53.55 -13.57 -10.72
N SER A 546 52.92 -14.62 -10.20
CA SER A 546 51.84 -15.37 -10.85
C SER A 546 50.45 -14.99 -10.35
N VAL A 547 50.35 -14.31 -9.20
CA VAL A 547 49.15 -13.63 -8.71
C VAL A 547 49.49 -12.17 -8.47
N GLN A 548 48.77 -11.28 -9.15
CA GLN A 548 49.09 -9.86 -9.21
C GLN A 548 47.87 -9.01 -8.87
N LEU A 549 48.06 -8.03 -8.01
CA LEU A 549 47.02 -7.11 -7.55
C LEU A 549 47.45 -5.68 -7.85
N SER A 550 46.61 -4.90 -8.52
CA SER A 550 46.96 -3.55 -8.99
C SER A 550 45.78 -2.59 -8.91
N ALA A 551 46.05 -1.32 -8.62
CA ALA A 551 45.07 -0.22 -8.67
C ALA A 551 45.18 0.65 -9.93
N ASP A 552 46.12 0.34 -10.82
CA ASP A 552 46.51 1.22 -11.94
C ASP A 552 46.64 0.44 -13.25
N ASN A 553 45.79 -0.57 -13.45
CA ASN A 553 45.79 -1.43 -14.62
C ASN A 553 47.16 -2.11 -14.87
N PHE A 554 47.80 -2.52 -13.78
CA PHE A 554 49.07 -3.24 -13.73
C PHE A 554 50.28 -2.45 -14.23
N GLU A 555 50.28 -1.12 -14.12
CA GLU A 555 51.51 -0.32 -14.20
C GLU A 555 52.39 -0.56 -12.97
N THR A 556 51.76 -0.65 -11.79
CA THR A 556 52.35 -1.10 -10.54
C THR A 556 51.45 -2.11 -9.82
N CYS A 557 52.05 -2.97 -9.01
CA CYS A 557 51.34 -3.97 -8.22
C CYS A 557 51.64 -3.79 -6.73
N LEU A 558 50.64 -4.08 -5.91
CA LEU A 558 50.70 -4.00 -4.45
C LEU A 558 51.49 -5.17 -3.86
N ALA A 559 52.11 -4.91 -2.71
CA ALA A 559 52.65 -5.95 -1.86
C ALA A 559 51.51 -6.77 -1.25
N ILE A 560 51.71 -8.09 -1.20
CA ILE A 560 50.85 -9.00 -0.45
C ILE A 560 51.47 -9.18 0.95
N ASP A 561 50.73 -8.76 1.97
CA ASP A 561 51.19 -8.65 3.36
C ASP A 561 51.13 -9.98 4.10
N SER A 562 50.09 -10.76 3.84
CA SER A 562 49.93 -12.12 4.35
C SER A 562 49.37 -13.00 3.24
N LEU A 563 49.85 -14.24 3.16
CA LEU A 563 49.42 -15.23 2.18
C LEU A 563 49.31 -16.57 2.89
N GLU A 564 48.10 -17.10 2.96
CA GLU A 564 47.76 -18.42 3.45
C GLU A 564 47.36 -19.30 2.26
N MET A 565 47.78 -20.55 2.31
CA MET A 565 47.55 -21.53 1.26
C MET A 565 46.85 -22.73 1.89
N THR A 566 45.76 -23.17 1.27
CA THR A 566 45.07 -24.38 1.70
C THR A 566 45.07 -25.39 0.55
N GLY A 567 45.62 -26.57 0.80
CA GLY A 567 45.71 -27.68 -0.16
C GLY A 567 45.00 -28.95 0.33
N PRO A 568 44.97 -29.99 -0.51
CA PRO A 568 44.40 -31.28 -0.15
C PRO A 568 45.26 -32.00 0.90
N GLN A 569 44.71 -32.17 2.11
CA GLN A 569 45.17 -33.10 3.17
C GLN A 569 46.69 -33.06 3.50
N GLY A 570 47.21 -31.90 3.89
CA GLY A 570 48.41 -31.81 4.74
C GLY A 570 49.77 -31.66 4.05
N ASN A 571 49.82 -31.23 2.78
CA ASN A 571 51.06 -30.87 2.07
C ASN A 571 51.02 -29.44 1.48
N ASP A 572 50.51 -28.48 2.24
CA ASP A 572 50.29 -27.09 1.79
C ASP A 572 51.60 -26.37 1.41
N ASN A 573 52.75 -26.90 1.84
CA ASN A 573 54.08 -26.41 1.47
C ASN A 573 54.48 -26.71 0.01
N GLU A 574 53.80 -27.65 -0.64
CA GLU A 574 54.12 -28.10 -2.00
C GLU A 574 52.97 -27.90 -2.99
N TYR A 575 51.72 -28.04 -2.54
CA TYR A 575 50.53 -27.88 -3.37
C TYR A 575 49.40 -27.13 -2.67
N PHE A 576 48.53 -26.48 -3.44
CA PHE A 576 47.36 -25.75 -2.93
C PHE A 576 46.19 -25.76 -3.91
N ASN A 577 44.97 -25.54 -3.43
CA ASN A 577 43.80 -25.29 -4.29
C ASN A 577 43.15 -23.95 -3.97
N ASN A 578 43.38 -23.43 -2.77
CA ASN A 578 42.91 -22.12 -2.34
C ASN A 578 44.07 -21.27 -1.86
N ILE A 579 44.02 -19.98 -2.19
CA ILE A 579 44.87 -18.97 -1.59
C ILE A 579 44.00 -17.90 -0.94
N GLU A 580 44.47 -17.43 0.20
CA GLU A 580 43.88 -16.35 0.97
C GLU A 580 44.99 -15.35 1.25
N PHE A 581 44.77 -14.08 0.95
CA PHE A 581 45.79 -13.08 1.21
C PHE A 581 45.22 -11.71 1.56
N THR A 582 46.06 -10.88 2.18
CA THR A 582 45.76 -9.47 2.47
C THR A 582 46.77 -8.56 1.79
N ALA A 583 46.35 -7.35 1.44
CA ALA A 583 47.22 -6.29 0.96
C ALA A 583 46.80 -4.96 1.60
N ALA A 584 47.72 -4.00 1.61
CA ALA A 584 47.43 -2.64 2.06
C ALA A 584 46.57 -1.90 1.03
N PHE A 585 45.26 -2.09 1.11
CA PHE A 585 44.30 -1.40 0.27
C PHE A 585 44.12 0.05 0.68
N ASN A 586 44.29 0.96 -0.27
CA ASN A 586 43.80 2.32 -0.16
C ASN A 586 42.27 2.34 -0.29
N GLN A 587 41.68 3.33 0.36
CA GLN A 587 40.25 3.61 0.35
C GLN A 587 39.77 4.11 -1.01
N ALA A 588 38.49 3.90 -1.33
CA ALA A 588 37.83 4.40 -2.54
C ALA A 588 38.65 4.12 -3.81
N THR A 589 39.28 2.95 -3.87
CA THR A 589 40.24 2.62 -4.92
C THR A 589 39.78 1.34 -5.60
N GLU A 590 39.66 1.38 -6.93
CA GLU A 590 39.44 0.20 -7.74
C GLU A 590 40.72 -0.62 -7.82
N TYR A 591 40.62 -1.92 -7.54
CA TYR A 591 41.68 -2.91 -7.67
C TYR A 591 41.29 -3.96 -8.70
N ALA A 592 42.25 -4.37 -9.50
CA ALA A 592 42.17 -5.50 -10.40
C ALA A 592 43.11 -6.61 -9.94
N LEU A 593 42.59 -7.83 -9.90
CA LEU A 593 43.31 -9.05 -9.60
C LEU A 593 43.55 -9.84 -10.89
N ARG A 594 44.80 -10.23 -11.15
CA ARG A 594 45.21 -10.96 -12.34
C ARG A 594 46.01 -12.21 -12.00
N LEU A 595 45.73 -13.28 -12.76
CA LEU A 595 46.56 -14.47 -12.85
C LEU A 595 47.43 -14.44 -14.10
N THR A 596 48.66 -14.95 -14.01
CA THR A 596 49.57 -15.13 -15.16
C THR A 596 49.76 -16.60 -15.52
N GLU A 597 50.35 -16.85 -16.68
CA GLU A 597 50.74 -18.19 -17.15
C GLU A 597 51.88 -18.83 -16.31
N ASP A 598 52.50 -18.07 -15.40
CA ASP A 598 53.52 -18.59 -14.50
C ASP A 598 52.93 -19.46 -13.38
N LEU A 599 51.62 -19.32 -13.10
CA LEU A 599 50.94 -20.20 -12.17
C LEU A 599 50.66 -21.54 -12.86
N VAL A 600 51.16 -22.65 -12.32
CA VAL A 600 51.00 -23.98 -12.93
C VAL A 600 50.35 -24.96 -11.97
N ASN A 601 49.56 -25.89 -12.53
CA ASN A 601 49.02 -27.02 -11.77
C ASN A 601 50.13 -28.02 -11.37
N PHE A 602 49.77 -29.05 -10.60
CA PHE A 602 50.70 -30.08 -10.14
C PHE A 602 51.44 -30.84 -11.28
N ALA A 603 50.94 -30.77 -12.51
CA ALA A 603 51.52 -31.37 -13.71
C ALA A 603 52.33 -30.39 -14.59
N ASP A 604 52.61 -29.18 -14.11
CA ASP A 604 53.31 -28.09 -14.85
C ASP A 604 52.50 -27.50 -16.03
N THR A 605 51.18 -27.68 -16.07
CA THR A 605 50.31 -27.03 -17.06
C THR A 605 49.94 -25.61 -16.59
N PRO A 606 50.15 -24.56 -17.40
CA PRO A 606 49.80 -23.18 -17.05
C PRO A 606 48.31 -22.96 -16.79
N ALA A 607 48.00 -22.15 -15.79
CA ALA A 607 46.66 -21.61 -15.54
C ALA A 607 46.24 -20.63 -16.65
N LEU A 608 44.93 -20.43 -16.80
CA LEU A 608 44.41 -19.46 -17.76
C LEU A 608 44.73 -18.02 -17.31
N ALA A 609 45.62 -17.34 -18.04
CA ALA A 609 45.98 -15.95 -17.74
C ALA A 609 44.82 -14.99 -18.04
N GLN A 610 44.31 -14.32 -17.01
CA GLN A 610 43.18 -13.40 -17.11
C GLN A 610 43.11 -12.45 -15.90
N VAL A 611 42.39 -11.33 -16.05
CA VAL A 611 41.86 -10.58 -14.90
C VAL A 611 40.69 -11.39 -14.36
N VAL A 612 40.77 -11.76 -13.09
CA VAL A 612 39.82 -12.70 -12.46
C VAL A 612 38.78 -12.00 -11.61
N SER A 613 39.06 -10.78 -11.14
CA SER A 613 38.13 -9.93 -10.43
C SER A 613 38.61 -8.48 -10.47
N THR A 614 37.66 -7.56 -10.56
CA THR A 614 37.80 -6.13 -10.31
C THR A 614 36.93 -5.76 -9.11
N PHE A 615 37.41 -4.94 -8.18
CA PHE A 615 36.61 -4.51 -7.04
C PHE A 615 37.04 -3.13 -6.54
N THR A 616 36.10 -2.35 -6.03
CA THR A 616 36.36 -1.04 -5.44
C THR A 616 36.27 -1.10 -3.94
N THR A 617 37.34 -0.72 -3.25
CA THR A 617 37.37 -0.68 -1.78
C THR A 617 36.59 0.53 -1.25
N GLY A 618 35.85 0.35 -0.17
CA GLY A 618 35.14 1.41 0.54
C GLY A 618 36.06 2.36 1.34
N SER A 619 35.46 3.41 1.91
CA SER A 619 36.02 4.29 2.97
C SER A 619 34.84 4.83 3.79
N THR A 620 34.83 5.07 5.12
CA THR A 620 35.82 5.14 6.22
C THR A 620 34.98 5.14 7.51
N ASP A 621 34.96 4.07 8.27
CA ASP A 621 34.31 4.01 9.59
C ASP A 621 32.83 4.47 9.63
N LEU A 622 32.26 4.52 10.84
CA LEU A 622 30.96 5.10 11.10
C LEU A 622 31.07 6.63 10.99
N LYS A 623 30.26 7.27 10.14
CA LYS A 623 30.36 8.71 9.83
C LYS A 623 29.20 9.50 10.41
N ILE A 624 29.46 10.75 10.78
CA ILE A 624 28.43 11.76 11.05
C ILE A 624 28.08 12.42 9.72
N THR A 625 26.82 12.34 9.30
CA THR A 625 26.36 12.82 7.98
C THR A 625 25.47 14.04 8.05
N GLU A 626 24.75 14.22 9.15
CA GLU A 626 23.83 15.34 9.33
C GLU A 626 23.79 15.78 10.80
N VAL A 627 23.68 17.09 11.05
CA VAL A 627 23.50 17.65 12.38
C VAL A 627 22.37 18.68 12.34
N VAL A 628 21.31 18.41 13.12
CA VAL A 628 20.08 19.22 13.06
C VAL A 628 20.22 20.59 13.71
N ALA A 629 19.49 21.56 13.18
CA ALA A 629 19.17 22.80 13.84
C ALA A 629 18.12 22.64 14.94
N ILE A 630 18.24 23.49 15.96
CA ILE A 630 17.19 23.65 16.96
C ILE A 630 16.81 25.12 17.08
N ARG A 631 15.57 25.37 17.51
CA ARG A 631 15.00 26.72 17.54
C ARG A 631 15.26 27.42 18.86
N PHE A 632 15.18 26.66 19.96
CA PHE A 632 15.34 27.17 21.32
C PHE A 632 16.51 26.51 22.02
N SER A 633 17.11 27.23 22.97
CA SER A 633 18.28 26.75 23.73
C SER A 633 17.96 25.61 24.71
N ASN A 634 16.69 25.21 24.82
CA ASN A 634 16.22 24.08 25.61
C ASN A 634 15.70 22.91 24.77
N ASP A 635 15.79 23.00 23.44
CA ASP A 635 15.47 21.88 22.56
C ASP A 635 16.54 20.80 22.62
N THR A 636 16.14 19.59 22.23
CA THR A 636 16.99 18.41 22.19
C THR A 636 17.35 18.12 20.74
N PRO A 637 18.62 18.29 20.34
CA PRO A 637 19.00 18.07 18.96
C PRO A 637 19.31 16.60 18.68
N TRP A 638 19.36 16.25 17.40
CA TRP A 638 19.83 14.96 16.88
C TRP A 638 20.92 15.13 15.82
N PHE A 639 21.72 14.09 15.66
CA PHE A 639 22.69 13.98 14.57
C PHE A 639 22.52 12.62 13.91
N GLU A 640 22.93 12.49 12.66
CA GLU A 640 22.82 11.25 11.91
C GLU A 640 24.16 10.53 11.82
N LEU A 641 24.09 9.21 11.90
CA LEU A 641 25.18 8.29 11.64
C LEU A 641 24.91 7.48 10.37
N TYR A 642 25.94 7.31 9.56
CA TYR A 642 25.96 6.45 8.38
C TYR A 642 27.02 5.36 8.54
N ASN A 643 26.62 4.10 8.39
CA ASN A 643 27.56 2.99 8.37
C ASN A 643 28.18 2.84 6.98
N GLY A 644 29.26 3.58 6.73
CA GLY A 644 30.06 3.45 5.52
C GLY A 644 31.07 2.29 5.56
N THR A 645 30.95 1.37 6.53
CA THR A 645 31.77 0.14 6.59
C THR A 645 31.08 -1.00 5.86
N ASP A 646 31.82 -2.06 5.54
CA ASP A 646 31.32 -3.23 4.83
C ASP A 646 30.77 -4.32 5.77
N SER A 647 30.59 -3.99 7.04
CA SER A 647 30.03 -4.90 8.05
C SER A 647 29.05 -4.17 8.97
N SER A 648 28.17 -4.90 9.63
CA SER A 648 27.28 -4.30 10.61
C SER A 648 28.07 -3.71 11.78
N VAL A 649 27.75 -2.47 12.16
CA VAL A 649 28.39 -1.75 13.27
C VAL A 649 27.46 -1.77 14.48
N ASN A 650 27.95 -2.24 15.63
CA ASN A 650 27.22 -2.11 16.89
C ASN A 650 27.59 -0.78 17.57
N LEU A 651 26.60 0.07 17.79
CA LEU A 651 26.77 1.35 18.46
C LEU A 651 27.30 1.24 19.90
N ALA A 652 27.10 0.11 20.59
CA ALA A 652 27.62 -0.11 21.94
C ALA A 652 29.15 -0.01 22.02
N ASP A 653 29.86 -0.17 20.91
CA ASP A 653 31.31 -0.04 20.78
C ASP A 653 31.77 1.43 20.64
N TYR A 654 30.83 2.38 20.65
CA TYR A 654 31.07 3.79 20.42
C TYR A 654 30.49 4.68 21.54
N SER A 655 30.94 5.92 21.56
CA SER A 655 30.42 6.99 22.40
C SER A 655 30.50 8.30 21.64
N VAL A 656 29.70 9.29 22.03
CA VAL A 656 29.72 10.62 21.43
C VAL A 656 30.14 11.65 22.46
N ARG A 657 31.06 12.53 22.08
CA ARG A 657 31.47 13.69 22.86
C ARG A 657 30.90 14.95 22.23
N VAL A 658 30.08 15.65 23.01
CA VAL A 658 29.36 16.87 22.64
C VAL A 658 29.33 17.82 23.84
N LYS A 659 28.88 19.06 23.66
CA LYS A 659 28.46 19.85 24.83
C LYS A 659 27.19 19.24 25.42
N SER A 660 26.95 19.52 26.70
CA SER A 660 25.73 19.08 27.37
C SER A 660 25.07 20.23 28.11
N ARG A 661 23.77 20.11 28.31
CA ARG A 661 22.96 21.02 29.10
C ARG A 661 22.36 20.27 30.28
N ASP A 662 22.44 20.85 31.47
CA ASP A 662 21.75 20.33 32.66
C ASP A 662 20.38 21.02 32.77
N SER A 663 19.30 20.26 32.65
CA SER A 663 17.93 20.78 32.70
C SER A 663 17.53 21.29 34.09
N SER A 664 18.27 20.94 35.15
CA SER A 664 17.96 21.38 36.51
C SER A 664 18.37 22.84 36.79
N ASP A 665 19.43 23.32 36.14
CA ASP A 665 19.97 24.67 36.35
C ASP A 665 20.26 25.45 35.05
N ASN A 666 19.99 24.85 33.89
CA ASN A 666 20.25 25.36 32.55
C ASN A 666 21.73 25.65 32.23
N SER A 667 22.67 25.08 33.00
CA SER A 667 24.10 25.23 32.74
C SER A 667 24.53 24.44 31.51
N ILE A 668 25.51 24.98 30.77
CA ILE A 668 26.10 24.34 29.57
C ILE A 668 27.52 23.92 29.90
N SER A 669 27.83 22.64 29.72
CA SER A 669 29.17 22.08 29.91
C SER A 669 30.11 22.39 28.73
N ALA A 670 31.42 22.27 28.94
CA ALA A 670 32.41 22.43 27.88
C ALA A 670 32.47 21.22 26.93
N ALA A 671 32.42 20.00 27.46
CA ALA A 671 32.32 18.74 26.71
C ALA A 671 31.93 17.61 27.68
N THR A 672 31.04 16.72 27.24
CA THR A 672 30.55 15.54 27.97
C THR A 672 30.51 14.35 27.02
N ILE A 673 30.82 13.16 27.52
CA ILE A 673 30.76 11.90 26.76
C ILE A 673 29.47 11.18 27.11
N PHE A 674 28.72 10.77 26.08
CA PHE A 674 27.53 9.93 26.17
C PHE A 674 27.81 8.60 25.47
N ASN A 675 27.55 7.48 26.14
CA ASN A 675 27.66 6.17 25.50
C ASN A 675 26.48 5.98 24.54
N LEU A 676 26.73 5.39 23.37
CA LEU A 676 25.67 4.98 22.46
C LEU A 676 25.05 3.64 22.94
N PRO A 677 23.77 3.36 22.63
CA PRO A 677 23.08 2.14 23.05
C PRO A 677 23.52 0.89 22.27
N ASP A 678 23.06 -0.28 22.69
CA ASP A 678 23.24 -1.55 21.97
C ASP A 678 22.27 -1.61 20.80
N GLN A 679 22.73 -1.17 19.63
CA GLN A 679 21.94 -1.10 18.41
C GLN A 679 22.86 -1.29 17.21
N VAL A 680 22.42 -2.10 16.26
CA VAL A 680 23.20 -2.49 15.10
C VAL A 680 22.75 -1.69 13.88
N ILE A 681 23.70 -1.06 13.18
CA ILE A 681 23.47 -0.41 11.90
C ILE A 681 24.06 -1.33 10.82
N ALA A 682 23.26 -1.77 9.84
CA ALA A 682 23.77 -2.58 8.75
C ALA A 682 24.66 -1.76 7.79
N PRO A 683 25.49 -2.38 6.93
CA PRO A 683 26.22 -1.66 5.89
C PRO A 683 25.27 -0.79 5.06
N GLU A 684 25.72 0.42 4.72
CA GLU A 684 24.98 1.40 3.92
C GLU A 684 23.67 1.94 4.54
N GLU A 685 23.37 1.59 5.79
CA GLU A 685 22.21 2.14 6.50
C GLU A 685 22.55 3.41 7.31
N TYR A 686 21.50 4.18 7.57
CA TYR A 686 21.51 5.44 8.29
C TYR A 686 20.69 5.30 9.58
N LEU A 687 21.11 6.03 10.62
CA LEU A 687 20.42 6.07 11.90
C LEU A 687 20.59 7.44 12.54
N ILE A 688 19.51 8.03 13.05
CA ILE A 688 19.57 9.25 13.84
C ILE A 688 19.83 8.95 15.31
N VAL A 689 20.79 9.65 15.90
CA VAL A 689 21.05 9.62 17.34
C VAL A 689 20.45 10.88 17.96
N HIS A 690 19.45 10.67 18.80
CA HIS A 690 18.69 11.73 19.44
C HIS A 690 18.91 11.70 20.96
N SER A 691 18.81 12.85 21.61
CA SER A 691 18.74 12.90 23.08
C SER A 691 17.48 12.19 23.58
N GLY A 692 17.61 11.28 24.53
CA GLY A 692 16.46 10.52 25.05
C GLY A 692 15.44 11.37 25.84
N PHE A 693 14.16 11.07 25.62
CA PHE A 693 12.99 11.63 26.28
C PHE A 693 11.85 10.60 26.27
N GLY A 694 10.80 10.79 27.08
CA GLY A 694 9.61 9.93 27.09
C GLY A 694 9.44 9.15 28.41
N ASP A 695 8.77 8.01 28.35
CA ASP A 695 8.71 7.02 29.42
C ASP A 695 9.48 5.74 29.03
N GLN A 696 9.65 4.81 29.97
CA GLN A 696 10.41 3.58 29.70
C GLN A 696 9.85 2.78 28.52
N LEU A 697 8.53 2.75 28.34
CA LEU A 697 7.89 1.98 27.26
C LEU A 697 8.24 2.56 25.88
N PHE A 698 8.32 3.89 25.77
CA PHE A 698 8.76 4.56 24.55
C PHE A 698 10.22 4.23 24.23
N TYR A 699 11.11 4.23 25.23
CA TYR A 699 12.51 3.80 25.06
C TYR A 699 12.60 2.34 24.61
N ASP A 700 11.86 1.43 25.26
CA ASP A 700 11.84 0.01 24.89
C ASP A 700 11.36 -0.19 23.44
N THR A 701 10.41 0.63 22.97
CA THR A 701 9.94 0.61 21.58
C THR A 701 11.05 1.05 20.62
N THR A 702 11.84 2.07 20.98
CA THR A 702 12.96 2.52 20.14
C THR A 702 14.11 1.55 20.02
N GLU A 703 14.35 0.66 20.99
CA GLU A 703 15.36 -0.38 20.86
C GLU A 703 15.10 -1.31 19.66
N GLN A 704 13.85 -1.35 19.18
CA GLN A 704 13.43 -2.15 18.03
C GLN A 704 13.37 -1.34 16.73
N ASN A 705 13.44 0.00 16.79
CA ASN A 705 13.38 0.85 15.62
C ASN A 705 14.79 1.03 15.01
N LYS A 706 14.98 0.62 13.77
CA LYS A 706 16.30 0.68 13.10
C LYS A 706 16.77 2.08 12.71
N TYR A 707 15.88 3.07 12.67
CA TYR A 707 16.17 4.41 12.19
C TYR A 707 16.60 5.38 13.28
N ILE A 708 16.33 5.10 14.55
CA ILE A 708 16.60 6.02 15.67
C ILE A 708 17.24 5.31 16.86
N ALA A 709 18.19 5.99 17.50
CA ALA A 709 18.77 5.63 18.79
C ALA A 709 18.66 6.80 19.78
N PHE A 710 18.43 6.49 21.06
CA PHE A 710 18.47 7.49 22.12
C PHE A 710 19.74 7.42 22.97
N ILE A 711 20.26 8.59 23.33
CA ILE A 711 21.42 8.74 24.23
C ILE A 711 21.08 9.57 25.46
N GLY A 712 21.69 9.19 26.58
CA GLY A 712 21.41 9.76 27.90
C GLY A 712 20.34 8.98 28.67
N ASP A 713 20.55 8.84 29.97
CA ASP A 713 19.62 8.17 30.89
C ASP A 713 18.29 8.95 30.97
N ILE A 714 17.16 8.26 30.88
CA ILE A 714 15.81 8.81 31.02
C ILE A 714 15.68 9.68 32.29
N ASP A 715 16.32 9.27 33.39
CA ASP A 715 16.28 9.96 34.68
C ASP A 715 17.36 11.05 34.84
N SER A 716 18.33 11.13 33.90
CA SER A 716 19.38 12.15 33.96
C SER A 716 18.80 13.55 33.68
N THR A 717 19.39 14.59 34.28
CA THR A 717 19.10 15.98 33.92
C THR A 717 20.05 16.50 32.84
N VAL A 718 21.14 15.76 32.56
CA VAL A 718 22.16 16.15 31.59
C VAL A 718 21.86 15.54 30.23
N ARG A 719 21.82 16.37 29.19
CA ARG A 719 21.49 16.00 27.80
C ARG A 719 22.49 16.57 26.79
N PRO A 720 22.73 15.90 25.64
CA PRO A 720 23.44 16.48 24.49
C PRO A 720 22.90 17.85 24.11
N TYR A 721 23.79 18.77 23.71
CA TYR A 721 23.39 20.13 23.39
C TYR A 721 24.30 20.81 22.38
N TRP A 722 23.68 21.49 21.40
CA TRP A 722 24.25 22.56 20.60
C TRP A 722 23.13 23.53 20.23
N PHE A 723 23.49 24.74 19.80
CA PHE A 723 22.51 25.70 19.26
C PHE A 723 23.07 26.19 17.91
N LEU A 724 23.38 27.47 17.78
CA LEU A 724 24.02 28.02 16.57
C LEU A 724 25.46 27.51 16.34
N ASN A 725 26.13 27.00 17.38
CA ASN A 725 27.53 26.59 17.33
C ASN A 725 27.73 25.38 18.24
N GLY A 726 28.66 24.51 17.88
CA GLY A 726 28.94 23.29 18.62
C GLY A 726 29.91 22.39 17.88
N PHE A 727 30.02 21.18 18.40
CA PHE A 727 30.75 20.10 17.77
C PHE A 727 30.09 18.77 18.13
N VAL A 728 30.23 17.78 17.24
CA VAL A 728 29.88 16.39 17.48
C VAL A 728 31.14 15.58 17.19
N GLU A 729 31.58 14.81 18.17
CA GLU A 729 32.75 13.95 18.06
C GLU A 729 32.37 12.51 18.36
N LEU A 730 32.47 11.64 17.36
CA LEU A 730 32.26 10.21 17.52
C LEU A 730 33.57 9.56 17.98
N LEU A 731 33.48 8.72 19.01
CA LEU A 731 34.62 8.07 19.66
C LEU A 731 34.42 6.56 19.72
N THR A 732 35.48 5.80 19.53
CA THR A 732 35.52 4.38 19.95
C THR A 732 35.43 4.31 21.48
N ARG A 733 34.62 3.40 22.03
CA ARG A 733 34.41 3.29 23.47
C ARG A 733 35.64 2.78 24.23
N ASP A 734 36.39 1.85 23.63
CA ASP A 734 37.53 1.20 24.30
C ASP A 734 38.78 2.09 24.39
N SER A 735 39.18 2.72 23.27
CA SER A 735 40.39 3.54 23.22
C SER A 735 40.14 5.03 23.41
N GLY A 736 38.88 5.50 23.29
CA GLY A 736 38.53 6.92 23.26
C GLY A 736 39.11 7.66 22.06
N SER A 737 39.45 6.94 20.99
CA SER A 737 39.95 7.52 19.74
C SER A 737 38.82 8.12 18.92
N THR A 738 39.10 9.21 18.21
CA THR A 738 38.16 9.90 17.34
C THR A 738 37.95 9.08 16.08
N VAL A 739 36.69 8.80 15.78
CA VAL A 739 36.23 8.07 14.59
C VAL A 739 35.84 9.06 13.51
N ASP A 740 34.97 10.01 13.87
CA ASP A 740 34.58 11.14 13.02
C ASP A 740 34.35 12.38 13.89
N PHE A 741 34.49 13.55 13.30
CA PHE A 741 34.39 14.82 14.00
C PHE A 741 33.82 15.90 13.09
N VAL A 742 32.89 16.68 13.62
CA VAL A 742 32.47 17.94 13.00
C VAL A 742 32.41 19.02 14.06
N ARG A 743 32.97 20.19 13.74
CA ARG A 743 32.71 21.43 14.47
C ARG A 743 32.09 22.46 13.55
N PHE A 744 31.18 23.27 14.08
CA PHE A 744 30.40 24.21 13.30
C PHE A 744 30.25 25.56 13.99
N GLY A 745 30.06 26.58 13.16
CA GLY A 745 30.03 27.98 13.58
C GLY A 745 31.33 28.44 14.22
N ASN A 746 31.23 29.14 15.35
CA ASN A 746 32.36 29.73 16.08
C ASN A 746 32.96 28.82 17.17
N ASP A 747 32.60 27.54 17.20
CA ASP A 747 33.20 26.61 18.15
C ASP A 747 34.68 26.36 17.83
N THR A 748 35.52 26.27 18.85
CA THR A 748 36.98 26.09 18.72
C THR A 748 37.47 24.79 19.34
N THR A 749 36.57 23.85 19.62
CA THR A 749 36.94 22.54 20.16
C THR A 749 37.71 21.76 19.09
N GLU A 750 38.75 21.07 19.53
CA GLU A 750 39.53 20.14 18.70
C GLU A 750 39.18 18.70 19.08
N PRO A 751 39.27 17.74 18.14
CA PRO A 751 39.09 16.32 18.44
C PRO A 751 40.15 15.84 19.44
N LEU A 752 39.81 14.81 20.22
CA LEU A 752 40.70 14.17 21.19
C LEU A 752 41.91 13.53 20.51
N THR A 753 41.73 12.99 19.30
CA THR A 753 42.80 12.41 18.49
C THR A 753 43.41 13.49 17.59
N PRO A 754 44.68 13.90 17.81
CA PRO A 754 45.29 14.98 17.04
C PRO A 754 45.35 14.66 15.54
N GLY A 755 44.96 15.63 14.71
CA GLY A 755 45.00 15.51 13.25
C GLY A 755 43.73 14.96 12.60
N GLN A 756 42.72 14.55 13.39
CA GLN A 756 41.41 14.11 12.91
C GLN A 756 40.45 15.27 12.53
N TRP A 757 41.00 16.49 12.37
CA TRP A 757 40.30 17.63 11.77
C TRP A 757 41.35 18.58 11.19
N GLN A 758 41.21 18.95 9.92
CA GLN A 758 42.25 19.72 9.22
C GLN A 758 42.18 21.21 9.52
N THR A 759 41.16 21.89 9.00
CA THR A 759 41.02 23.35 9.10
C THR A 759 39.55 23.79 9.00
N GLY A 760 39.27 25.00 9.52
CA GLY A 760 37.95 25.62 9.44
C GLY A 760 36.92 25.05 10.40
N SER A 761 35.71 25.61 10.33
CA SER A 761 34.50 25.11 10.98
C SER A 761 33.41 25.07 9.91
N ALA A 762 32.57 24.03 9.93
CA ALA A 762 31.40 23.93 9.08
C ALA A 762 30.48 25.15 9.29
N PRO A 763 29.55 25.43 8.34
CA PRO A 763 28.64 26.57 8.45
C PRO A 763 27.92 26.66 9.80
N VAL A 764 27.56 27.88 10.19
CA VAL A 764 26.72 28.10 11.38
C VAL A 764 25.37 27.41 11.14
N ILE A 765 24.93 26.59 12.10
CA ILE A 765 23.58 26.04 12.10
C ILE A 765 22.59 27.18 12.38
N SER A 766 21.59 27.34 11.51
CA SER A 766 20.51 28.34 11.68
C SER A 766 19.64 28.00 12.89
N ASN A 767 18.85 28.93 13.43
CA ASN A 767 17.83 28.63 14.43
C ASN A 767 16.44 28.38 13.82
N VAL A 768 16.42 27.97 12.54
CA VAL A 768 15.21 27.62 11.79
C VAL A 768 14.95 26.13 11.99
N THR A 769 13.74 25.77 12.45
CA THR A 769 13.35 24.37 12.62
C THR A 769 13.31 23.67 11.27
N GLY A 770 13.70 22.40 11.22
CA GLY A 770 13.74 21.60 10.01
C GLY A 770 14.99 21.80 9.13
N SER A 771 15.89 22.71 9.51
CA SER A 771 17.18 22.91 8.85
C SER A 771 18.30 22.09 9.49
N SER A 772 19.42 21.91 8.77
CA SER A 772 20.59 21.18 9.24
C SER A 772 21.88 21.66 8.58
N ILE A 773 23.01 21.13 9.06
CA ILE A 773 24.21 21.02 8.24
C ILE A 773 24.40 19.56 7.84
N LYS A 774 24.73 19.34 6.57
CA LYS A 774 24.85 18.00 6.01
C LYS A 774 26.10 17.83 5.18
N ARG A 775 26.54 16.58 5.11
CA ARG A 775 27.64 16.12 4.27
C ARG A 775 27.08 15.62 2.94
N ASP A 776 27.65 16.07 1.83
CA ASP A 776 27.25 15.59 0.49
C ASP A 776 27.59 14.10 0.34
N ILE A 777 26.66 13.30 -0.20
CA ILE A 777 26.83 11.83 -0.32
C ILE A 777 28.04 11.43 -1.19
N ASP A 778 28.34 12.19 -2.25
CA ASP A 778 29.40 11.87 -3.21
C ASP A 778 30.78 12.43 -2.80
N ASN A 779 30.87 13.17 -1.71
CA ASN A 779 32.12 13.80 -1.29
C ASN A 779 32.92 12.89 -0.35
N THR A 780 34.20 12.71 -0.68
CA THR A 780 35.16 12.06 0.21
C THR A 780 35.27 12.85 1.52
N ASP A 781 35.15 12.19 2.66
CA ASP A 781 35.37 12.82 3.97
C ASP A 781 36.82 13.31 4.09
N THR A 782 37.01 14.62 3.96
CA THR A 782 38.34 15.25 4.05
C THR A 782 38.69 15.64 5.49
N ASN A 783 37.84 15.32 6.47
CA ASN A 783 37.94 15.78 7.84
C ASN A 783 38.08 17.32 7.91
N SER A 784 37.28 18.05 7.13
CA SER A 784 37.36 19.51 7.09
C SER A 784 36.01 20.19 6.85
N SER A 785 35.97 21.50 7.06
CA SER A 785 34.73 22.27 6.87
C SER A 785 34.21 22.28 5.44
N SER A 786 35.00 21.90 4.44
CA SER A 786 34.53 21.85 3.04
C SER A 786 33.55 20.71 2.77
N ASP A 787 33.51 19.71 3.65
CA ASP A 787 32.65 18.53 3.48
C ASP A 787 31.19 18.83 3.86
N TRP A 788 30.93 20.00 4.45
CA TRP A 788 29.68 20.36 5.08
C TRP A 788 29.06 21.61 4.46
N HIS A 789 27.76 21.56 4.18
CA HIS A 789 26.97 22.71 3.77
C HIS A 789 25.71 22.85 4.61
N TYR A 790 25.06 24.02 4.56
CA TYR A 790 23.78 24.27 5.21
C TYR A 790 22.64 23.85 4.29
N SER A 791 21.60 23.24 4.86
CA SER A 791 20.38 22.81 4.16
C SER A 791 19.15 23.32 4.89
N GLN A 792 18.14 23.82 4.17
CA GLN A 792 16.84 24.15 4.78
C GLN A 792 15.98 22.91 5.02
N PHE A 793 16.25 21.82 4.31
CA PHE A 793 15.55 20.54 4.42
C PHE A 793 16.45 19.48 5.05
N THR A 794 15.97 18.81 6.09
CA THR A 794 16.66 17.65 6.66
C THR A 794 16.28 16.37 5.96
N THR A 795 17.16 15.38 6.01
CA THR A 795 16.97 14.06 5.38
C THR A 795 17.16 12.94 6.40
N PRO A 796 16.38 12.94 7.50
CA PRO A 796 16.66 12.13 8.68
C PRO A 796 16.60 10.62 8.38
N ALA A 797 17.61 9.90 8.84
CA ALA A 797 17.74 8.45 8.73
C ALA A 797 17.80 7.95 7.27
N GLY A 798 18.30 8.76 6.36
CA GLY A 798 18.41 8.41 4.96
C GLY A 798 19.44 9.26 4.22
N VAL A 799 19.43 9.12 2.90
CA VAL A 799 20.46 9.72 2.06
C VAL A 799 20.31 11.25 1.99
N ASN A 800 21.42 11.99 2.14
CA ASN A 800 21.47 13.45 1.93
C ASN A 800 21.40 13.83 0.44
N ASP A 801 20.30 13.52 -0.25
CA ASP A 801 20.09 13.66 -1.71
C ASP A 801 19.41 14.98 -2.15
N VAL A 802 18.88 15.76 -1.21
CA VAL A 802 18.24 17.05 -1.51
C VAL A 802 19.31 18.09 -1.87
N SER A 803 19.32 18.55 -3.13
CA SER A 803 20.36 19.44 -3.67
C SER A 803 19.92 20.89 -3.91
N CYS A 804 18.67 21.22 -3.61
CA CYS A 804 18.07 22.53 -3.81
C CYS A 804 17.38 23.04 -2.54
N GLU A 805 17.05 24.33 -2.56
CA GLU A 805 16.37 25.01 -1.44
C GLU A 805 15.03 25.66 -1.88
N ASP A 806 14.69 25.57 -3.17
CA ASP A 806 13.46 26.12 -3.72
C ASP A 806 12.29 25.16 -3.43
N ASP A 807 11.17 25.73 -2.99
CA ASP A 807 9.87 25.09 -2.73
C ASP A 807 8.83 26.09 -3.26
N SER A 808 8.43 25.91 -4.52
CA SER A 808 7.72 26.91 -5.32
C SER A 808 6.22 27.00 -5.00
N ASP A 809 5.60 25.92 -4.55
CA ASP A 809 4.19 25.81 -4.14
C ASP A 809 3.98 25.90 -2.62
N GLU A 810 5.07 25.92 -1.84
CA GLU A 810 5.09 26.09 -0.40
C GLU A 810 4.40 24.94 0.36
N ASP A 811 4.59 23.71 -0.10
CA ASP A 811 4.05 22.51 0.55
C ASP A 811 5.04 21.80 1.49
N GLY A 812 6.31 22.21 1.47
CA GLY A 812 7.37 21.66 2.32
C GLY A 812 8.21 20.59 1.65
N ILE A 813 7.95 20.28 0.38
CA ILE A 813 8.76 19.43 -0.47
C ILE A 813 9.63 20.32 -1.35
N PRO A 814 10.96 20.13 -1.40
CA PRO A 814 11.81 20.91 -2.29
C PRO A 814 11.60 20.51 -3.75
N ASP A 815 11.54 21.48 -4.67
CA ASP A 815 11.23 21.32 -6.10
C ASP A 815 12.09 20.21 -6.77
N CYS A 816 13.34 20.06 -6.35
CA CYS A 816 14.26 19.05 -6.90
C CYS A 816 13.91 17.62 -6.50
N SER A 817 13.15 17.41 -5.42
CA SER A 817 12.67 16.09 -4.99
C SER A 817 11.41 15.65 -5.72
N GLU A 818 10.74 16.59 -6.39
CA GLU A 818 9.52 16.37 -7.16
C GLU A 818 9.80 16.14 -8.65
N LEU A 819 11.06 15.90 -9.03
CA LEU A 819 11.43 15.61 -10.41
C LEU A 819 11.42 14.09 -10.67
N PRO A 820 11.21 13.64 -11.94
CA PRO A 820 11.33 12.23 -12.26
C PRO A 820 12.72 11.68 -11.93
N GLY A 821 12.78 10.66 -11.08
CA GLY A 821 14.02 9.94 -10.71
C GLY A 821 14.82 10.58 -9.57
N SER A 822 14.34 11.69 -8.97
CA SER A 822 14.87 12.21 -7.72
C SER A 822 14.24 11.52 -6.51
N THR A 823 14.88 11.70 -5.36
CA THR A 823 14.41 11.20 -4.07
C THR A 823 14.56 12.27 -2.98
N PHE A 824 13.79 12.15 -1.92
CA PHE A 824 13.94 12.91 -0.68
C PHE A 824 14.30 11.94 0.45
N SER A 825 15.53 11.96 0.96
CA SER A 825 16.00 10.95 1.91
C SER A 825 15.88 9.51 1.36
N GLY A 826 16.00 9.33 0.05
CA GLY A 826 15.75 8.06 -0.64
C GLY A 826 14.26 7.72 -0.89
N LEU A 827 13.31 8.58 -0.50
CA LEU A 827 11.88 8.39 -0.76
C LEU A 827 11.50 8.88 -2.18
N PRO A 828 10.77 8.09 -2.98
CA PRO A 828 10.46 8.42 -4.36
C PRO A 828 9.19 9.29 -4.50
N LEU A 829 9.16 10.47 -3.90
CA LEU A 829 7.96 11.33 -3.80
C LEU A 829 7.28 11.62 -5.16
N HIS A 830 8.06 11.88 -6.22
CA HIS A 830 7.49 12.06 -7.56
C HIS A 830 6.77 10.80 -8.07
N ALA A 831 7.29 9.61 -7.77
CA ALA A 831 6.60 8.36 -8.15
C ALA A 831 5.28 8.18 -7.39
N TRP A 832 5.20 8.70 -6.17
CA TRP A 832 3.98 8.71 -5.35
C TRP A 832 2.97 9.79 -5.74
N GLY A 833 3.39 10.83 -6.46
CA GLY A 833 2.45 11.81 -7.02
C GLY A 833 2.85 13.27 -6.89
N ALA A 834 3.93 13.57 -6.15
CA ALA A 834 4.40 14.95 -5.95
C ALA A 834 4.83 15.61 -7.26
N ARG A 835 4.52 16.89 -7.47
CA ARG A 835 4.84 17.62 -8.71
C ARG A 835 5.15 19.09 -8.43
N VAL A 836 6.23 19.60 -9.03
CA VAL A 836 6.55 21.03 -8.99
C VAL A 836 5.34 21.92 -9.37
N ASN A 837 5.00 22.86 -8.50
CA ASN A 837 3.84 23.76 -8.56
C ASN A 837 2.48 23.10 -8.28
N GLN A 838 2.46 21.96 -7.59
CA GLN A 838 1.28 21.28 -7.08
C GLN A 838 1.47 21.12 -5.58
N LYS A 839 0.55 21.67 -4.80
CA LYS A 839 0.60 21.47 -3.35
C LYS A 839 0.22 20.03 -3.03
N ASP A 840 1.09 19.34 -2.31
CA ASP A 840 0.88 17.95 -1.91
C ASP A 840 0.81 17.81 -0.37
N ILE A 841 -0.03 16.89 0.10
CA ILE A 841 -0.11 16.48 1.51
C ILE A 841 0.00 14.97 1.56
N PHE A 842 0.99 14.45 2.27
CA PHE A 842 1.16 13.01 2.47
C PHE A 842 0.69 12.60 3.87
N ILE A 843 -0.08 11.52 3.97
CA ILE A 843 -0.65 11.02 5.22
C ILE A 843 -0.48 9.50 5.28
N GLU A 844 0.28 9.03 6.27
CA GLU A 844 0.36 7.61 6.61
C GLU A 844 -0.72 7.27 7.64
N VAL A 845 -1.42 6.16 7.42
CA VAL A 845 -2.61 5.77 8.18
C VAL A 845 -2.44 4.38 8.76
N ASP A 846 -2.11 4.32 10.04
CA ASP A 846 -2.19 3.09 10.82
C ASP A 846 -3.60 2.88 11.33
N TYR A 847 -4.05 1.63 11.40
CA TYR A 847 -5.38 1.31 11.91
C TYR A 847 -5.39 0.05 12.76
N MET A 848 -6.15 0.05 13.85
CA MET A 848 -6.20 -1.12 14.73
C MET A 848 -6.94 -2.29 14.08
N ASP A 849 -6.40 -3.50 14.28
CA ASP A 849 -7.07 -4.76 13.93
C ASP A 849 -8.44 -4.88 14.62
N SER A 850 -9.51 -4.58 13.88
CA SER A 850 -10.87 -4.55 14.38
C SER A 850 -11.88 -4.76 13.25
N SER A 851 -13.07 -5.26 13.59
CA SER A 851 -14.21 -5.29 12.67
C SER A 851 -15.14 -4.07 12.84
N ASP A 852 -14.81 -3.12 13.72
CA ASP A 852 -15.60 -1.91 13.91
C ASP A 852 -15.40 -0.95 12.74
N ALA A 853 -16.49 -0.60 12.06
CA ALA A 853 -16.46 0.28 10.90
C ALA A 853 -15.96 1.70 11.21
N GLY A 854 -15.97 2.14 12.48
CA GLY A 854 -15.37 3.41 12.89
C GLY A 854 -13.85 3.38 13.02
N ILE A 855 -13.23 2.19 13.06
CA ILE A 855 -11.78 2.00 13.22
C ILE A 855 -11.12 1.71 11.88
N ILE A 856 -11.79 0.99 10.98
CA ILE A 856 -11.24 0.68 9.67
C ILE A 856 -11.37 1.93 8.76
N PRO A 857 -10.28 2.46 8.18
CA PRO A 857 -10.36 3.49 7.16
C PRO A 857 -11.25 2.99 6.01
N HIS A 858 -12.08 3.84 5.42
CA HIS A 858 -12.90 3.51 4.24
C HIS A 858 -12.46 4.35 3.05
N GLN A 859 -12.21 3.70 1.91
CA GLN A 859 -11.72 4.35 0.69
C GLN A 859 -12.59 5.55 0.29
N THR A 860 -13.92 5.39 0.29
CA THR A 860 -14.86 6.47 0.00
C THR A 860 -14.74 7.68 0.94
N ALA A 861 -14.40 7.46 2.21
CA ALA A 861 -14.20 8.56 3.16
C ALA A 861 -12.88 9.29 2.87
N LEU A 862 -11.81 8.56 2.57
CA LEU A 862 -10.51 9.12 2.19
C LEU A 862 -10.61 9.91 0.88
N GLU A 863 -11.22 9.34 -0.15
CA GLU A 863 -11.48 9.98 -1.44
C GLU A 863 -12.31 11.25 -1.31
N LYS A 864 -13.26 11.28 -0.36
CA LYS A 864 -14.03 12.50 -0.09
C LYS A 864 -13.13 13.61 0.45
N VAL A 865 -12.20 13.31 1.37
CA VAL A 865 -11.19 14.28 1.84
C VAL A 865 -10.31 14.73 0.68
N VAL A 866 -9.81 13.80 -0.16
CA VAL A 866 -9.03 14.12 -1.36
C VAL A 866 -9.78 15.10 -2.27
N SER A 867 -11.07 14.83 -2.54
CA SER A 867 -11.89 15.68 -3.41
C SER A 867 -12.07 17.09 -2.85
N SER A 868 -12.28 17.24 -1.53
CA SER A 868 -12.43 18.55 -0.88
C SER A 868 -11.17 19.40 -0.96
N PHE A 869 -9.98 18.80 -0.85
CA PHE A 869 -8.71 19.52 -1.02
C PHE A 869 -8.39 19.79 -2.49
N ALA A 870 -8.76 18.87 -3.40
CA ALA A 870 -8.55 19.04 -4.84
C ALA A 870 -9.29 20.27 -5.41
N GLU A 871 -10.46 20.62 -4.86
CA GLU A 871 -11.16 21.86 -5.19
C GLU A 871 -10.34 23.13 -4.91
N GLN A 872 -9.35 23.04 -4.01
CA GLN A 872 -8.43 24.12 -3.66
C GLN A 872 -7.06 24.00 -4.34
N GLY A 873 -6.91 23.04 -5.27
CA GLY A 873 -5.65 22.79 -5.96
C GLY A 873 -4.59 22.15 -5.08
N ILE A 874 -5.00 21.39 -4.06
CA ILE A 874 -4.12 20.63 -3.16
C ILE A 874 -4.43 19.14 -3.37
N VAL A 875 -3.40 18.33 -3.57
CA VAL A 875 -3.53 16.88 -3.73
C VAL A 875 -3.17 16.20 -2.41
N VAL A 876 -4.03 15.32 -1.94
CA VAL A 876 -3.81 14.55 -0.71
C VAL A 876 -3.50 13.11 -1.09
N HIS A 877 -2.39 12.59 -0.58
CA HIS A 877 -1.90 11.24 -0.78
C HIS A 877 -2.04 10.47 0.54
N PHE A 878 -3.03 9.58 0.61
CA PHE A 878 -3.16 8.64 1.72
C PHE A 878 -2.32 7.39 1.47
N ASP A 879 -1.73 6.86 2.54
CA ASP A 879 -1.04 5.58 2.60
C ASP A 879 -1.64 4.73 3.74
N VAL A 880 -2.50 3.77 3.39
CA VAL A 880 -3.12 2.77 4.30
C VAL A 880 -2.50 1.39 4.13
N GLY A 881 -1.37 1.32 3.40
CA GLY A 881 -0.68 0.10 3.02
C GLY A 881 -1.57 -0.88 2.29
N ASP A 882 -1.45 -2.15 2.66
CA ASP A 882 -2.08 -3.24 1.92
C ASP A 882 -3.62 -3.27 2.02
N LEU A 883 -4.26 -2.39 2.81
CA LEU A 883 -5.70 -2.46 3.10
C LEU A 883 -6.58 -2.57 1.83
N TYR A 884 -6.23 -1.84 0.76
CA TYR A 884 -6.90 -1.93 -0.55
C TYR A 884 -6.04 -2.55 -1.65
N HIS A 885 -4.73 -2.72 -1.40
CA HIS A 885 -3.76 -3.28 -2.35
C HIS A 885 -3.11 -4.53 -1.79
N GLN A 886 -3.68 -5.70 -2.07
CA GLN A 886 -3.19 -6.98 -1.54
C GLN A 886 -2.11 -7.64 -2.42
N ALA A 887 -1.75 -7.03 -3.54
CA ALA A 887 -0.64 -7.49 -4.38
C ALA A 887 0.67 -6.92 -3.83
N GLY A 888 1.76 -7.68 -3.90
CA GLY A 888 3.05 -7.18 -3.42
C GLY A 888 3.52 -5.98 -4.26
N GLY A 889 4.01 -4.93 -3.61
CA GLY A 889 4.52 -3.73 -4.27
C GLY A 889 3.96 -2.45 -3.64
N ILE A 890 3.81 -1.40 -4.44
CA ILE A 890 3.12 -0.15 -4.08
C ILE A 890 2.02 0.12 -5.11
N SER A 891 0.90 0.72 -4.70
CA SER A 891 -0.18 1.17 -5.58
C SER A 891 -0.72 2.52 -5.13
N VAL A 892 -0.29 3.58 -5.82
CA VAL A 892 -0.74 4.96 -5.54
C VAL A 892 -2.26 5.10 -5.69
N GLN A 893 -2.86 4.39 -6.64
CA GLN A 893 -4.32 4.45 -6.86
C GLN A 893 -5.12 3.83 -5.71
N ASP A 894 -4.54 2.85 -5.03
CA ASP A 894 -5.19 2.10 -3.95
C ASP A 894 -4.70 2.57 -2.57
N HIS A 895 -4.08 3.75 -2.49
CA HIS A 895 -3.55 4.33 -1.25
C HIS A 895 -2.46 3.47 -0.59
N ASP A 896 -1.56 2.89 -1.36
CA ASP A 896 -0.40 2.15 -0.88
C ASP A 896 0.90 2.78 -1.41
N LEU A 897 1.63 3.44 -0.52
CA LEU A 897 2.93 4.04 -0.78
C LEU A 897 4.07 3.28 -0.08
N GLY A 898 3.79 2.09 0.47
CA GLY A 898 4.74 1.23 1.17
C GLY A 898 4.89 1.51 2.67
N GLY A 899 3.88 2.10 3.31
CA GLY A 899 3.73 2.23 4.76
C GLY A 899 2.26 2.05 5.14
N GLY A 900 1.84 2.49 6.34
CA GLY A 900 0.46 2.36 6.78
C GLY A 900 0.10 0.93 7.17
N ASP A 901 0.06 0.64 8.46
CA ASP A 901 -0.02 -0.72 8.96
C ASP A 901 -1.35 -1.03 9.67
N GLN A 902 -1.78 -2.29 9.55
CA GLN A 902 -2.72 -2.84 10.51
C GLN A 902 -1.98 -3.09 11.84
N VAL A 903 -2.35 -2.36 12.88
CA VAL A 903 -1.67 -2.39 14.17
C VAL A 903 -2.45 -3.16 15.23
N THR A 904 -1.75 -3.54 16.31
CA THR A 904 -2.36 -4.27 17.42
C THR A 904 -3.51 -3.49 18.05
N PHE A 905 -4.67 -4.13 18.21
CA PHE A 905 -5.82 -3.54 18.88
C PHE A 905 -5.56 -3.19 20.34
N ARG A 906 -6.00 -1.99 20.73
CA ARG A 906 -6.10 -1.56 22.12
C ARG A 906 -7.46 -0.93 22.38
N GLN A 907 -8.06 -1.33 23.48
CA GLN A 907 -9.34 -0.79 23.92
C GLN A 907 -9.26 0.71 24.22
N TYR A 908 -8.12 1.16 24.75
CA TYR A 908 -7.83 2.54 25.09
C TYR A 908 -6.44 2.91 24.58
N THR A 909 -6.37 4.02 23.85
CA THR A 909 -5.10 4.60 23.41
C THR A 909 -5.02 6.07 23.81
N PRO A 910 -4.09 6.44 24.70
CA PRO A 910 -3.80 7.84 24.97
C PRO A 910 -3.05 8.47 23.79
N PHE A 911 -3.25 9.76 23.56
CA PHE A 911 -2.44 10.50 22.60
C PHE A 911 -1.00 10.71 23.13
N ASN A 912 -0.87 11.15 24.39
CA ASN A 912 0.41 11.37 25.06
C ASN A 912 0.92 10.13 25.79
N PHE A 913 2.20 10.15 26.17
CA PHE A 913 2.81 9.20 27.09
C PHE A 913 1.97 9.07 28.38
N ASN A 914 1.59 7.84 28.74
CA ASN A 914 0.75 7.60 29.91
C ASN A 914 1.12 6.30 30.62
N GLN A 915 1.86 6.41 31.72
CA GLN A 915 2.03 5.42 32.80
C GLN A 915 2.03 3.92 32.38
N GLY A 916 2.74 3.57 31.30
CA GLY A 916 2.92 2.18 30.86
C GLY A 916 1.84 1.62 29.92
N VAL A 917 1.10 2.48 29.20
CA VAL A 917 0.22 2.09 28.10
C VAL A 917 0.73 2.71 26.80
N GLU A 918 0.70 1.94 25.71
CA GLU A 918 1.08 2.38 24.36
C GLU A 918 0.20 3.56 23.91
N SER A 919 0.85 4.71 23.68
CA SER A 919 0.25 5.91 23.11
C SER A 919 0.39 5.94 21.58
N LEU A 920 -0.21 6.94 20.92
CA LEU A 920 -0.01 7.17 19.47
C LEU A 920 1.46 7.16 19.07
N PHE A 921 2.32 7.84 19.85
CA PHE A 921 3.76 7.90 19.57
C PHE A 921 4.48 6.55 19.70
N HIS A 922 3.93 5.58 20.43
CA HIS A 922 4.48 4.23 20.45
C HIS A 922 4.18 3.49 19.15
N TYR A 923 2.95 3.61 18.63
CA TYR A 923 2.59 3.06 17.32
C TYR A 923 3.40 3.70 16.20
N LYS A 924 3.46 5.04 16.14
CA LYS A 924 4.31 5.76 15.20
C LYS A 924 5.76 5.27 15.28
N MET A 925 6.30 5.16 16.49
CA MET A 925 7.69 4.72 16.65
C MET A 925 7.92 3.25 16.24
N ALA A 926 6.91 2.39 16.29
CA ALA A 926 7.04 1.00 15.88
C ALA A 926 6.93 0.81 14.36
N ASN A 927 6.09 1.61 13.69
CA ASN A 927 5.65 1.33 12.32
C ASN A 927 6.03 2.43 11.30
N PHE A 928 6.31 3.65 11.75
CA PHE A 928 6.56 4.79 10.86
C PHE A 928 8.04 4.86 10.44
N ASP A 929 8.30 4.89 9.13
CA ASP A 929 9.63 5.14 8.61
C ASP A 929 10.06 6.59 8.91
N MET A 930 11.12 6.74 9.71
CA MET A 930 11.57 8.06 10.17
C MET A 930 11.95 9.03 9.03
N ARG A 931 12.31 8.51 7.86
CA ARG A 931 12.59 9.31 6.66
C ARG A 931 11.36 10.07 6.17
N ARG A 932 10.16 9.56 6.45
CA ARG A 932 8.88 10.18 6.09
C ARG A 932 8.52 11.37 6.97
N LYS A 933 9.13 11.49 8.16
CA LYS A 933 8.76 12.51 9.17
C LYS A 933 8.71 13.95 8.64
N PRO A 934 9.60 14.41 7.76
CA PRO A 934 9.54 15.77 7.24
C PRO A 934 8.36 16.06 6.32
N ILE A 935 7.78 15.02 5.70
CA ILE A 935 6.82 15.14 4.61
C ILE A 935 5.43 14.61 5.00
N PHE A 936 5.37 13.57 5.83
CA PHE A 936 4.13 12.88 6.16
C PHE A 936 3.52 13.37 7.48
N HIS A 937 2.20 13.52 7.45
CA HIS A 937 1.35 13.41 8.63
C HIS A 937 1.16 11.94 9.00
N TYR A 938 1.06 11.63 10.28
CA TYR A 938 0.79 10.30 10.80
C TYR A 938 -0.58 10.29 11.48
N MET A 939 -1.46 9.43 10.96
CA MET A 939 -2.82 9.24 11.46
C MET A 939 -2.97 7.84 12.04
N LEU A 940 -3.47 7.76 13.28
CA LEU A 940 -3.89 6.48 13.87
C LEU A 940 -5.42 6.40 13.96
N MET A 941 -6.00 5.38 13.33
CA MET A 941 -7.39 4.99 13.55
C MET A 941 -7.47 4.07 14.79
N ALA A 942 -7.81 4.67 15.92
CA ALA A 942 -7.86 4.02 17.22
C ALA A 942 -9.30 3.66 17.64
N ASN A 943 -9.43 2.72 18.58
CA ASN A 943 -10.74 2.37 19.14
C ASN A 943 -11.35 3.49 19.98
N SER A 944 -10.68 3.92 21.05
CA SER A 944 -11.27 4.85 22.02
C SER A 944 -10.20 5.51 22.90
N ARG A 945 -10.52 6.71 23.38
CA ARG A 945 -9.74 7.44 24.40
C ARG A 945 -10.35 7.34 25.80
N ASN A 946 -11.45 6.62 25.96
CA ASN A 946 -11.94 6.21 27.27
C ASN A 946 -11.28 4.89 27.68
N ILE A 947 -10.82 4.80 28.93
CA ILE A 947 -10.13 3.62 29.49
C ILE A 947 -10.99 2.35 29.40
N ASP A 948 -12.31 2.48 29.50
CA ASP A 948 -13.26 1.37 29.38
C ASP A 948 -13.65 1.05 27.93
N GLY A 949 -13.01 1.68 26.95
CA GLY A 949 -13.26 1.48 25.52
C GLY A 949 -14.59 2.00 25.00
N SER A 950 -15.42 2.63 25.85
CA SER A 950 -16.69 3.21 25.42
C SER A 950 -16.46 4.38 24.44
N ALA A 951 -17.44 4.66 23.59
CA ALA A 951 -17.38 5.76 22.61
C ALA A 951 -16.80 7.05 23.23
N SER A 952 -15.65 7.47 22.73
CA SER A 952 -14.93 8.69 23.15
C SER A 952 -15.14 9.83 22.17
N SER A 953 -14.35 10.91 22.28
CA SER A 953 -14.27 11.97 21.27
C SER A 953 -13.99 11.41 19.87
N SER A 954 -14.37 12.14 18.82
CA SER A 954 -14.18 11.72 17.42
C SER A 954 -12.71 11.65 17.05
N GLY A 955 -11.90 12.54 17.60
CA GLY A 955 -10.46 12.54 17.40
C GLY A 955 -9.71 13.43 18.37
N VAL A 956 -8.42 13.58 18.08
CA VAL A 956 -7.47 14.50 18.70
C VAL A 956 -6.29 14.68 17.76
N ALA A 957 -5.80 15.91 17.67
CA ALA A 957 -4.67 16.24 16.83
C ALA A 957 -3.75 17.27 17.48
N GLU A 958 -2.51 17.29 17.01
CA GLU A 958 -1.61 18.42 17.25
C GLU A 958 -2.05 19.65 16.45
N LEU A 959 -1.98 20.82 17.06
CA LEU A 959 -2.12 22.09 16.35
C LEU A 959 -0.79 22.44 15.67
N SER A 960 -0.83 22.68 14.36
CA SER A 960 0.35 22.97 13.53
C SER A 960 1.42 21.86 13.60
N GLY A 961 1.00 20.61 13.78
CA GLY A 961 1.87 19.43 13.92
C GLY A 961 1.64 18.41 12.81
N ASN A 962 2.12 17.19 13.01
CA ASN A 962 2.01 16.11 12.03
C ASN A 962 1.44 14.82 12.60
N ASP A 963 0.88 14.86 13.80
CA ASP A 963 0.27 13.71 14.46
C ASP A 963 -1.21 13.96 14.74
N LEU A 964 -2.05 12.99 14.35
CA LEU A 964 -3.49 13.00 14.59
C LEU A 964 -4.03 11.59 14.88
N MET A 965 -5.12 11.50 15.62
CA MET A 965 -5.78 10.25 15.96
C MET A 965 -7.29 10.36 15.78
N ILE A 966 -7.87 9.41 15.08
CA ILE A 966 -9.32 9.25 14.94
C ILE A 966 -9.76 8.16 15.92
N SER A 967 -10.74 8.45 16.78
CA SER A 967 -11.16 7.55 17.88
C SER A 967 -12.65 7.27 17.89
N MET A 968 -13.18 6.87 16.73
CA MET A 968 -14.60 6.63 16.49
C MET A 968 -15.05 5.17 16.76
N GLY A 969 -14.20 4.34 17.37
CA GLY A 969 -14.58 2.98 17.77
C GLY A 969 -15.67 2.97 18.84
N ASN A 970 -16.51 1.94 18.80
CA ASN A 970 -17.70 1.77 19.63
C ASN A 970 -18.76 2.89 19.53
N TRP A 971 -18.69 3.77 18.52
CA TRP A 971 -19.76 4.73 18.23
C TRP A 971 -21.04 4.07 17.68
N GLY A 972 -20.95 2.81 17.25
CA GLY A 972 -22.06 2.06 16.65
C GLY A 972 -22.21 2.25 15.13
N LEU A 973 -21.17 2.77 14.48
CA LEU A 973 -21.06 2.87 13.02
C LEU A 973 -21.11 1.48 12.37
N SER A 974 -21.57 1.42 11.12
CA SER A 974 -21.90 0.15 10.48
C SER A 974 -22.06 0.31 8.98
N LEU A 975 -21.75 -0.75 8.25
CA LEU A 975 -21.93 -0.85 6.79
C LEU A 975 -23.16 -1.71 6.40
N ASP A 976 -24.00 -2.09 7.38
CA ASP A 976 -25.07 -3.09 7.21
C ASP A 976 -26.16 -2.66 6.20
N ASN A 977 -26.35 -1.35 6.03
CA ASN A 977 -27.32 -0.77 5.09
C ASN A 977 -26.78 0.56 4.53
N GLU A 978 -27.40 1.04 3.45
CA GLU A 978 -26.97 2.25 2.74
C GLU A 978 -26.92 3.50 3.62
N ILE A 979 -27.94 3.72 4.47
CA ILE A 979 -28.03 4.88 5.35
C ILE A 979 -26.89 4.86 6.38
N SER A 980 -26.65 3.71 7.02
CA SER A 980 -25.56 3.53 7.98
C SER A 980 -24.18 3.62 7.34
N ARG A 981 -24.04 3.11 6.10
CA ARG A 981 -22.81 3.20 5.33
C ARG A 981 -22.48 4.65 4.97
N ASN A 982 -23.44 5.39 4.42
CA ASN A 982 -23.30 6.81 4.12
C ASN A 982 -22.92 7.60 5.39
N LEU A 983 -23.62 7.35 6.50
CA LEU A 983 -23.32 7.97 7.79
C LEU A 983 -21.89 7.68 8.26
N THR A 984 -21.44 6.43 8.14
CA THR A 984 -20.08 6.00 8.49
C THR A 984 -19.04 6.73 7.66
N PHE A 985 -19.22 6.76 6.34
CA PHE A 985 -18.29 7.42 5.42
C PHE A 985 -18.24 8.94 5.65
N ASN A 986 -19.39 9.59 5.78
CA ASN A 986 -19.46 11.05 5.97
C ASN A 986 -18.88 11.49 7.31
N TYR A 987 -19.14 10.74 8.39
CA TYR A 987 -18.55 11.06 9.68
C TYR A 987 -17.03 10.86 9.67
N GLN A 988 -16.55 9.73 9.13
CA GLN A 988 -15.12 9.50 9.02
C GLN A 988 -14.43 10.57 8.17
N ALA A 989 -14.96 10.91 6.99
CA ALA A 989 -14.41 11.95 6.12
C ALA A 989 -14.36 13.33 6.81
N SER A 990 -15.46 13.74 7.43
CA SER A 990 -15.53 15.03 8.13
C SER A 990 -14.60 15.11 9.33
N THR A 991 -14.44 14.01 10.09
CA THR A 991 -13.53 13.96 11.23
C THR A 991 -12.08 13.94 10.78
N ILE A 992 -11.72 13.15 9.76
CA ILE A 992 -10.35 13.16 9.21
C ILE A 992 -9.98 14.56 8.74
N MET A 993 -10.85 15.23 7.96
CA MET A 993 -10.59 16.60 7.53
C MET A 993 -10.49 17.57 8.72
N HIS A 994 -11.29 17.39 9.78
CA HIS A 994 -11.24 18.22 10.97
C HIS A 994 -9.90 18.10 11.72
N GLU A 995 -9.49 16.87 12.03
CA GLU A 995 -8.24 16.62 12.74
C GLU A 995 -7.02 17.03 11.90
N LEU A 996 -7.08 16.81 10.57
CA LEU A 996 -6.06 17.32 9.66
C LEU A 996 -6.03 18.85 9.68
N GLY A 997 -7.17 19.53 9.75
CA GLY A 997 -7.25 20.99 9.89
C GLY A 997 -6.46 21.51 11.09
N HIS A 998 -6.50 20.82 12.23
CA HIS A 998 -5.65 21.15 13.37
C HIS A 998 -4.16 20.98 13.06
N ASN A 999 -3.76 19.87 12.44
CA ASN A 999 -2.39 19.67 11.98
C ASN A 999 -1.92 20.78 11.02
N LEU A 1000 -2.82 21.28 10.18
CA LEU A 1000 -2.60 22.41 9.28
C LEU A 1000 -2.72 23.80 9.95
N GLY A 1001 -2.93 23.85 11.26
CA GLY A 1001 -2.88 25.08 12.06
C GLY A 1001 -4.21 25.78 12.33
N LEU A 1002 -5.34 25.16 11.99
CA LEU A 1002 -6.67 25.72 12.26
C LEU A 1002 -7.11 25.43 13.71
N ASP A 1003 -7.63 26.44 14.40
CA ASP A 1003 -8.35 26.30 15.67
C ASP A 1003 -9.85 26.08 15.36
N HIS A 1004 -10.66 25.71 16.36
CA HIS A 1004 -12.11 25.65 16.13
C HIS A 1004 -12.68 27.02 15.73
N GLY A 1005 -13.51 27.05 14.69
CA GLY A 1005 -14.04 28.29 14.13
C GLY A 1005 -13.00 29.19 13.45
N GLY A 1006 -11.89 28.62 13.00
CA GLY A 1006 -10.83 29.26 12.25
C GLY A 1006 -9.62 29.63 13.11
N ASP A 1007 -9.61 30.85 13.66
CA ASP A 1007 -8.44 31.41 14.33
C ASP A 1007 -8.69 31.86 15.78
N GLU A 1008 -9.87 31.58 16.34
CA GLU A 1008 -10.28 32.13 17.64
C GLU A 1008 -10.88 31.08 18.60
N SER A 1009 -10.77 29.78 18.29
CA SER A 1009 -11.26 28.64 19.09
C SER A 1009 -12.75 28.75 19.48
N THR A 1010 -13.54 29.49 18.69
CA THR A 1010 -14.96 29.76 18.97
C THR A 1010 -15.83 28.86 18.10
N ASN A 1011 -16.61 28.00 18.74
CA ASN A 1011 -17.48 27.06 18.05
C ASN A 1011 -18.89 27.62 17.85
N TYR A 1012 -19.71 26.87 17.10
CA TYR A 1012 -21.13 27.12 16.87
C TYR A 1012 -21.48 28.46 16.20
N LYS A 1013 -20.53 29.04 15.48
CA LYS A 1013 -20.70 30.28 14.70
C LYS A 1013 -21.60 30.05 13.49
N PRO A 1014 -22.82 30.61 13.41
CA PRO A 1014 -23.72 30.34 12.28
C PRO A 1014 -23.18 30.83 10.94
N ASN A 1015 -22.49 31.97 10.91
CA ASN A 1015 -21.90 32.56 9.70
C ASN A 1015 -20.51 32.05 9.32
N HIS A 1016 -20.02 30.98 9.96
CA HIS A 1016 -18.71 30.42 9.64
C HIS A 1016 -18.87 28.98 9.18
N LEU A 1017 -19.08 28.84 7.87
CA LEU A 1017 -19.38 27.56 7.21
C LEU A 1017 -18.09 26.75 7.04
N SER A 1018 -17.75 25.98 8.06
CA SER A 1018 -16.54 25.17 8.10
C SER A 1018 -16.75 23.90 8.90
N ILE A 1019 -16.09 22.81 8.51
CA ILE A 1019 -16.02 21.61 9.35
C ILE A 1019 -15.20 21.82 10.63
N MET A 1020 -14.38 22.87 10.73
CA MET A 1020 -13.69 23.28 11.97
C MET A 1020 -14.65 23.91 13.01
N ASN A 1021 -15.94 23.97 12.69
CA ASN A 1021 -16.99 24.48 13.55
C ASN A 1021 -17.98 23.35 13.86
N TYR A 1022 -18.18 23.04 15.14
CA TYR A 1022 -19.03 21.93 15.60
C TYR A 1022 -20.50 22.04 15.20
N LEU A 1023 -20.97 23.22 14.78
CA LEU A 1023 -22.29 23.34 14.17
C LEU A 1023 -22.41 22.49 12.88
N TYR A 1024 -21.30 22.30 12.18
CA TYR A 1024 -21.23 21.74 10.83
C TYR A 1024 -20.41 20.45 10.72
N GLN A 1025 -19.35 20.24 11.52
CA GLN A 1025 -18.44 19.07 11.44
C GLN A 1025 -19.16 17.76 11.09
N LEU A 1026 -20.07 17.28 11.96
CA LEU A 1026 -20.82 16.03 11.75
C LEU A 1026 -22.18 16.22 11.05
N ARG A 1027 -22.54 17.43 10.64
CA ARG A 1027 -23.86 17.72 10.01
C ARG A 1027 -23.75 18.18 8.56
N GLY A 1028 -22.53 18.36 8.06
CA GLY A 1028 -22.24 18.91 6.73
C GLY A 1028 -22.56 20.40 6.65
N LEU A 1029 -22.19 21.02 5.53
CA LEU A 1029 -22.42 22.43 5.25
C LEU A 1029 -23.76 22.66 4.52
N PRO A 1030 -24.48 23.76 4.83
CA PRO A 1030 -25.70 24.10 4.12
C PRO A 1030 -25.39 24.67 2.73
N THR A 1031 -26.39 24.63 1.84
CA THR A 1031 -26.37 25.40 0.60
C THR A 1031 -26.95 26.79 0.88
N ILE A 1032 -26.15 27.84 0.66
CA ILE A 1032 -26.60 29.23 0.84
C ILE A 1032 -27.84 29.52 0.00
N GLY A 1033 -28.83 30.16 0.61
CA GLY A 1033 -30.12 30.46 0.00
C GLY A 1033 -31.14 29.32 0.02
N ASN A 1034 -30.77 28.13 0.50
CA ASN A 1034 -31.64 26.95 0.57
C ASN A 1034 -31.60 26.31 1.97
N ASN A 1035 -32.53 26.72 2.83
CA ASN A 1035 -32.67 26.24 4.22
C ASN A 1035 -31.37 26.35 5.04
N GLU A 1036 -30.62 27.44 4.86
CA GLU A 1036 -29.31 27.63 5.50
C GLU A 1036 -29.37 27.70 7.04
N GLY A 1037 -30.53 28.05 7.60
CA GLY A 1037 -30.77 28.06 9.05
C GLY A 1037 -30.92 26.68 9.70
N ASP A 1038 -31.15 25.61 8.92
CA ASP A 1038 -31.57 24.31 9.45
C ASP A 1038 -30.58 23.67 10.42
N ARG A 1039 -29.27 23.85 10.20
CA ARG A 1039 -28.24 23.35 11.14
C ARG A 1039 -28.30 24.08 12.47
N TYR A 1040 -28.51 25.40 12.45
CA TYR A 1040 -28.70 26.20 13.65
C TYR A 1040 -29.98 25.76 14.38
N TYR A 1041 -31.08 25.55 13.67
CA TYR A 1041 -32.34 25.06 14.25
C TYR A 1041 -32.22 23.66 14.82
N SER A 1042 -31.60 22.75 14.07
CA SER A 1042 -31.33 21.38 14.52
C SER A 1042 -30.35 21.35 15.68
N SER A 1043 -29.54 22.40 15.90
CA SER A 1043 -28.70 22.51 17.10
C SER A 1043 -29.46 23.05 18.32
N ARG A 1044 -30.31 24.08 18.12
CA ARG A 1044 -30.89 24.88 19.22
C ARG A 1044 -32.36 24.62 19.52
N TYR A 1045 -33.14 24.22 18.52
CA TYR A 1045 -34.59 24.27 18.53
C TYR A 1045 -35.24 22.95 18.10
N ARG A 1046 -34.55 21.81 18.34
CA ARG A 1046 -35.00 20.45 17.96
C ARG A 1046 -36.44 20.11 18.38
N GLU A 1047 -36.90 20.65 19.50
CA GLU A 1047 -38.25 20.40 20.05
C GLU A 1047 -39.25 21.54 19.80
N ASN A 1048 -38.81 22.65 19.19
CA ASN A 1048 -39.69 23.78 18.90
C ASN A 1048 -40.45 23.52 17.59
N ALA A 1049 -41.78 23.47 17.66
CA ALA A 1049 -42.64 23.17 16.52
C ALA A 1049 -42.46 24.11 15.30
N ASN A 1050 -41.96 25.34 15.50
CA ASN A 1050 -41.75 26.30 14.42
C ASN A 1050 -40.46 26.05 13.62
N CYS A 1051 -39.46 25.38 14.21
CA CYS A 1051 -38.11 25.21 13.66
C CYS A 1051 -37.57 23.77 13.79
N ALA A 1052 -38.39 22.81 14.20
CA ALA A 1052 -37.93 21.45 14.45
C ALA A 1052 -37.53 20.77 13.14
N VAL A 1053 -36.23 20.70 12.88
CA VAL A 1053 -35.63 19.98 11.75
C VAL A 1053 -34.80 18.81 12.27
N GLN A 1054 -35.15 17.60 11.82
CA GLN A 1054 -34.40 16.39 12.13
C GLN A 1054 -33.14 16.31 11.27
N THR A 1055 -32.07 15.70 11.79
CA THR A 1055 -30.79 15.60 11.06
C THR A 1055 -30.92 14.90 9.70
N ALA A 1056 -31.83 13.93 9.56
CA ALA A 1056 -32.12 13.23 8.30
C ALA A 1056 -32.89 14.07 7.25
N ASP A 1057 -33.37 15.24 7.63
CA ASP A 1057 -34.10 16.16 6.75
C ASP A 1057 -33.29 17.39 6.36
N LEU A 1058 -32.07 17.52 6.87
CA LEU A 1058 -31.13 18.55 6.44
C LEU A 1058 -30.79 18.36 4.95
N THR A 1059 -30.70 19.45 4.19
CA THR A 1059 -30.03 19.42 2.88
C THR A 1059 -28.55 19.08 3.08
N ASN A 1060 -27.95 18.22 2.25
CA ASN A 1060 -26.56 17.75 2.41
C ASN A 1060 -26.33 17.09 3.78
N SER A 1061 -27.29 16.25 4.18
CA SER A 1061 -27.29 15.57 5.47
C SER A 1061 -26.15 14.55 5.54
N PRO A 1062 -25.62 14.22 6.74
CA PRO A 1062 -24.71 13.10 6.88
C PRO A 1062 -25.32 11.73 6.52
N PHE A 1063 -26.65 11.64 6.35
CA PHE A 1063 -27.33 10.44 5.86
C PHE A 1063 -27.36 10.34 4.31
N ASP A 1064 -27.10 11.44 3.60
CA ASP A 1064 -27.05 11.46 2.14
C ASP A 1064 -25.78 10.75 1.63
N SER A 1065 -25.75 10.41 0.35
CA SER A 1065 -24.54 9.83 -0.26
C SER A 1065 -23.33 10.75 -0.06
N PRO A 1066 -22.10 10.20 0.01
CA PRO A 1066 -20.88 11.00 0.17
C PRO A 1066 -20.71 12.10 -0.88
N GLU A 1067 -21.23 11.92 -2.10
CA GLU A 1067 -21.25 12.94 -3.14
C GLU A 1067 -22.09 14.17 -2.75
N ASN A 1068 -23.25 13.96 -2.12
CA ASN A 1068 -24.17 15.02 -1.73
C ASN A 1068 -23.85 15.64 -0.35
N PHE A 1069 -23.09 14.93 0.49
CA PHE A 1069 -22.59 15.49 1.74
C PHE A 1069 -21.53 16.56 1.45
N VAL A 1070 -21.79 17.80 1.90
CA VAL A 1070 -20.88 18.93 1.66
C VAL A 1070 -20.01 19.16 2.89
N MET A 1071 -18.69 19.14 2.68
CA MET A 1071 -17.67 19.45 3.67
C MET A 1071 -16.58 20.31 3.03
N SER A 1072 -16.16 21.37 3.74
CA SER A 1072 -15.10 22.29 3.34
C SER A 1072 -14.64 23.08 4.57
N TYR A 1073 -13.49 23.75 4.47
CA TYR A 1073 -13.18 24.88 5.35
C TYR A 1073 -13.86 26.16 4.85
N SER A 1074 -13.94 27.17 5.70
CA SER A 1074 -14.57 28.44 5.31
C SER A 1074 -13.71 29.20 4.30
N HIS A 1075 -14.39 29.82 3.33
CA HIS A 1075 -13.80 30.74 2.35
C HIS A 1075 -13.87 32.22 2.79
N GLY A 1076 -14.29 32.50 4.04
CA GLY A 1076 -14.37 33.86 4.57
C GLY A 1076 -15.35 34.79 3.82
N LEU A 1077 -16.36 34.23 3.17
CA LEU A 1077 -17.35 34.98 2.38
C LEU A 1077 -18.49 35.55 3.24
N GLY A 1078 -18.68 35.03 4.45
CA GLY A 1078 -19.69 35.49 5.40
C GLY A 1078 -19.30 36.83 6.03
N SER A 1079 -20.22 37.79 6.05
CA SER A 1079 -20.02 38.99 6.87
C SER A 1079 -20.26 38.69 8.35
N SER A 1080 -19.71 39.51 9.25
CA SER A 1080 -19.87 39.31 10.68
C SER A 1080 -21.34 39.37 11.13
N ILE A 1081 -21.70 38.51 12.09
CA ILE A 1081 -22.96 38.58 12.84
C ILE A 1081 -22.68 39.35 14.13
N ASP A 1082 -23.25 40.55 14.27
CA ASP A 1082 -23.27 41.28 15.55
C ASP A 1082 -24.47 40.79 16.37
N GLU A 1083 -24.20 40.02 17.42
CA GLU A 1083 -25.21 39.42 18.28
C GLU A 1083 -26.02 40.45 19.09
N ASN A 1084 -25.59 41.71 19.13
CA ASN A 1084 -26.39 42.80 19.69
C ASN A 1084 -27.44 43.34 18.70
N ASN A 1085 -27.32 43.00 17.42
CA ASN A 1085 -28.09 43.57 16.33
C ASN A 1085 -28.24 42.59 15.15
N ILE A 1086 -28.70 41.38 15.45
CA ILE A 1086 -28.97 40.32 14.46
C ILE A 1086 -30.19 40.73 13.64
N ILE A 1087 -30.08 40.72 12.32
CA ILE A 1087 -31.18 41.05 11.41
C ILE A 1087 -31.48 39.76 10.63
N GLU A 1088 -32.59 39.11 10.96
CA GLU A 1088 -32.95 37.78 10.47
C GLU A 1088 -33.09 37.71 8.95
N ALA A 1089 -33.61 38.79 8.34
CA ALA A 1089 -33.73 38.92 6.89
C ALA A 1089 -32.39 38.83 6.14
N ASN A 1090 -31.25 38.99 6.82
CA ASN A 1090 -29.92 38.86 6.23
C ASN A 1090 -29.30 37.46 6.40
N GLY A 1091 -30.04 36.53 7.01
CA GLY A 1091 -29.63 35.12 7.12
C GLY A 1091 -28.30 34.92 7.82
N LEU A 1092 -27.52 33.99 7.28
CA LEU A 1092 -26.14 33.72 7.72
C LEU A 1092 -25.11 34.74 7.22
N ARG A 1093 -25.55 35.86 6.62
CA ARG A 1093 -24.69 36.96 6.14
C ARG A 1093 -23.75 36.59 4.97
N TYR A 1094 -24.09 35.58 4.18
CA TYR A 1094 -23.41 35.28 2.92
C TYR A 1094 -24.06 36.00 1.73
N PRO A 1095 -23.33 36.22 0.62
CA PRO A 1095 -23.94 36.64 -0.63
C PRO A 1095 -25.01 35.63 -1.09
N GLY A 1096 -26.27 36.07 -1.18
CA GLY A 1096 -27.40 35.19 -1.53
C GLY A 1096 -28.08 34.51 -0.35
N SER A 1097 -27.71 34.85 0.90
CA SER A 1097 -28.34 34.32 2.10
C SER A 1097 -29.86 34.50 2.12
N ALA A 1098 -30.57 33.42 2.48
CA ALA A 1098 -31.99 33.46 2.81
C ALA A 1098 -32.19 33.84 4.27
N ALA A 1099 -33.38 34.37 4.62
CA ALA A 1099 -33.64 34.77 6.01
C ALA A 1099 -33.55 33.58 6.99
N VAL A 1100 -33.02 33.82 8.19
CA VAL A 1100 -32.86 32.82 9.26
C VAL A 1100 -33.56 33.35 10.53
N ASP A 1101 -34.59 32.64 10.98
CA ASP A 1101 -35.30 32.87 12.25
C ASP A 1101 -34.44 32.45 13.46
N PHE A 1102 -33.67 33.37 14.04
CA PHE A 1102 -32.68 33.03 15.07
C PHE A 1102 -33.30 32.72 16.43
N ASN A 1103 -34.57 33.06 16.65
CA ASN A 1103 -35.27 32.83 17.93
C ASN A 1103 -36.47 31.86 17.83
N CYS A 1104 -36.78 31.39 16.62
CA CYS A 1104 -37.81 30.41 16.29
C CYS A 1104 -39.25 30.82 16.63
N ASN A 1105 -39.60 32.08 16.33
CA ASN A 1105 -40.93 32.62 16.53
C ASN A 1105 -41.78 32.75 15.25
N ALA A 1106 -41.23 32.38 14.09
CA ALA A 1106 -41.79 32.46 12.74
C ALA A 1106 -41.97 33.89 12.17
N ASP A 1107 -41.36 34.91 12.78
CA ASP A 1107 -41.08 36.21 12.16
C ASP A 1107 -39.67 36.14 11.55
N LEU A 1108 -39.46 36.77 10.39
CA LEU A 1108 -38.17 36.80 9.67
C LEU A 1108 -37.68 38.23 9.44
N THR A 1109 -38.40 39.21 9.98
CA THR A 1109 -38.20 40.63 9.67
C THR A 1109 -37.65 41.43 10.84
N GLU A 1110 -37.44 40.78 11.98
CA GLU A 1110 -37.05 41.48 13.19
C GLU A 1110 -35.54 41.67 13.34
N THR A 1111 -35.20 42.48 14.34
CA THR A 1111 -33.84 42.72 14.77
C THR A 1111 -33.74 42.37 16.23
N LEU A 1112 -32.84 41.46 16.57
CA LEU A 1112 -32.76 40.84 17.88
C LEU A 1112 -31.34 40.95 18.48
N SER A 1113 -31.29 40.84 19.80
CA SER A 1113 -30.06 40.72 20.56
C SER A 1113 -30.08 39.40 21.32
N GLN A 1114 -29.24 38.45 20.90
CA GLN A 1114 -29.24 37.08 21.38
C GLN A 1114 -27.88 36.42 21.13
N ASP A 1115 -27.45 35.61 22.09
CA ASP A 1115 -26.32 34.68 21.94
C ASP A 1115 -26.70 33.54 20.95
N THR A 1116 -26.00 33.48 19.82
CA THR A 1116 -26.21 32.54 18.72
C THR A 1116 -25.19 31.41 18.67
N ASN A 1117 -24.12 31.45 19.47
CA ASN A 1117 -23.09 30.40 19.54
C ASN A 1117 -23.01 29.64 20.89
N ASP A 1118 -23.87 29.98 21.86
CA ASP A 1118 -24.06 29.33 23.17
C ASP A 1118 -22.87 29.50 24.12
N ASP A 1119 -22.05 30.52 23.89
CA ASP A 1119 -20.87 30.79 24.71
C ASP A 1119 -21.20 31.65 25.96
N THR A 1120 -22.48 32.00 26.15
CA THR A 1120 -23.04 32.85 27.20
C THR A 1120 -22.72 34.34 27.08
N ALA A 1121 -22.07 34.76 26.00
CA ALA A 1121 -21.77 36.14 25.68
C ALA A 1121 -22.57 36.60 24.45
N VAL A 1122 -22.68 37.92 24.31
CA VAL A 1122 -23.30 38.56 23.13
C VAL A 1122 -22.19 39.38 22.48
N THR A 1123 -21.63 38.85 21.40
CA THR A 1123 -20.40 39.33 20.78
C THR A 1123 -20.56 39.54 19.27
N VAL A 1124 -19.46 39.68 18.54
CA VAL A 1124 -19.47 39.76 17.09
C VAL A 1124 -18.78 38.51 16.58
N LEU A 1125 -19.52 37.67 15.86
CA LEU A 1125 -19.03 36.42 15.27
C LEU A 1125 -18.51 36.71 13.87
N ASN A 1126 -17.24 36.43 13.63
CA ASN A 1126 -16.58 36.72 12.34
C ASN A 1126 -16.43 35.44 11.51
N ASP A 1127 -16.56 35.56 10.19
CA ASP A 1127 -16.09 34.52 9.29
C ASP A 1127 -14.61 34.78 8.95
N VAL A 1128 -13.86 33.72 8.67
CA VAL A 1128 -12.45 33.80 8.26
C VAL A 1128 -12.20 32.80 7.14
N ASP A 1129 -11.34 33.19 6.19
CA ASP A 1129 -10.91 32.33 5.09
C ASP A 1129 -9.85 31.35 5.59
N GLU A 1130 -10.27 30.18 6.05
CA GLU A 1130 -9.42 29.14 6.62
C GLU A 1130 -8.53 28.49 5.57
N TRP A 1131 -8.99 28.38 4.32
CA TRP A 1131 -8.17 27.86 3.22
C TRP A 1131 -6.92 28.73 2.99
N SER A 1132 -7.01 30.03 3.29
CA SER A 1132 -5.84 30.91 3.25
C SER A 1132 -4.91 30.80 4.48
N LEU A 1133 -5.34 30.11 5.53
CA LEU A 1133 -4.62 30.00 6.81
C LEU A 1133 -3.88 28.68 7.00
N ILE A 1134 -4.15 27.66 6.19
CA ILE A 1134 -3.49 26.36 6.31
C ILE A 1134 -1.98 26.49 6.13
N GLU A 1135 -1.23 25.80 6.99
CA GLU A 1135 0.22 25.68 6.93
C GLU A 1135 0.60 24.28 6.47
N LEU A 1136 1.17 24.18 5.27
CA LEU A 1136 1.63 22.91 4.70
C LEU A 1136 3.07 22.58 5.13
N ARG A 1137 3.91 23.58 5.41
CA ARG A 1137 5.30 23.38 5.83
C ARG A 1137 5.41 23.12 7.33
N PHE A 1138 4.63 22.19 7.85
CA PHE A 1138 4.57 21.86 9.28
C PHE A 1138 5.95 21.46 9.84
N TYR A 1139 6.83 20.89 9.01
CA TYR A 1139 8.18 20.52 9.41
C TYR A 1139 9.14 21.71 9.55
N THR A 1140 8.72 22.93 9.21
CA THR A 1140 9.45 24.15 9.59
C THR A 1140 8.97 24.73 10.93
N LEU A 1141 7.92 24.13 11.49
CA LEU A 1141 7.33 24.52 12.77
C LEU A 1141 7.85 23.66 13.91
N PHE A 1142 7.79 24.25 15.10
CA PHE A 1142 8.26 23.60 16.33
C PHE A 1142 7.46 22.34 16.67
N SER A 1143 6.14 22.39 16.50
CA SER A 1143 5.20 21.29 16.77
C SER A 1143 5.47 20.08 15.87
N GLY A 1144 5.57 20.25 14.54
CA GLY A 1144 5.82 19.16 13.58
C GLY A 1144 7.21 18.51 13.68
N ASN A 1145 8.14 19.11 14.43
CA ASN A 1145 9.47 18.52 14.65
C ASN A 1145 9.59 17.73 15.95
N ARG A 1146 8.62 17.88 16.86
CA ARG A 1146 8.66 17.13 18.10
C ARG A 1146 8.38 15.66 17.86
N PHE A 1147 8.83 14.85 18.80
CA PHE A 1147 8.54 13.42 18.87
C PHE A 1147 7.49 13.19 19.97
N GLY A 1148 6.42 14.01 19.98
CA GLY A 1148 5.30 13.84 20.91
C GLY A 1148 5.50 14.25 22.36
N VAL A 1149 6.63 14.87 22.74
CA VAL A 1149 6.89 15.24 24.14
C VAL A 1149 6.26 16.57 24.52
N HIS A 1150 5.37 16.58 25.50
CA HIS A 1150 4.85 17.82 26.07
C HIS A 1150 5.94 18.56 26.89
N GLN A 1151 6.07 19.90 26.72
CA GLN A 1151 6.85 20.70 27.67
C GLN A 1151 5.94 21.10 28.82
N GLN A 1152 6.15 20.57 30.02
CA GLN A 1152 5.62 21.26 31.21
C GLN A 1152 6.51 22.47 31.50
N ASP A 1153 6.41 23.53 30.69
CA ASP A 1153 6.98 24.80 31.09
C ASP A 1153 5.90 25.62 31.80
N THR A 1154 5.95 25.60 33.13
CA THR A 1154 5.03 26.34 34.00
C THR A 1154 5.22 27.86 33.92
N ASP A 1155 6.22 28.35 33.17
CA ASP A 1155 6.56 29.76 33.10
C ASP A 1155 7.01 30.19 31.69
N GLN A 1156 6.08 30.34 30.74
CA GLN A 1156 6.18 31.42 29.75
C GLN A 1156 4.83 31.75 29.12
N LYS A 1157 4.27 32.90 29.55
CA LYS A 1157 3.29 33.66 28.78
C LYS A 1157 4.04 34.36 27.66
N ASP A 1158 4.13 33.76 26.48
CA ASP A 1158 4.51 34.49 25.27
C ASP A 1158 3.50 34.28 24.14
N VAL A 1159 3.29 35.35 23.40
CA VAL A 1159 2.03 35.73 22.75
C VAL A 1159 2.01 35.32 21.26
N SER A 1160 2.78 34.31 20.88
CA SER A 1160 2.84 33.79 19.53
C SER A 1160 2.34 32.34 19.50
N LYS A 1161 1.24 32.10 18.78
CA LYS A 1161 0.51 30.83 18.71
C LYS A 1161 1.33 29.61 18.26
N HIS A 1162 2.54 29.80 17.72
CA HIS A 1162 3.36 28.74 17.08
C HIS A 1162 4.58 28.26 17.90
N ILE A 1163 4.69 28.60 19.19
CA ILE A 1163 5.86 28.24 20.01
C ILE A 1163 5.63 27.02 20.92
N GLN A 1164 4.38 26.62 21.18
CA GLN A 1164 4.07 25.48 22.04
C GLN A 1164 3.23 24.44 21.30
N GLN A 1165 3.62 23.17 21.43
CA GLN A 1165 2.81 22.04 20.99
C GLN A 1165 1.51 22.03 21.79
N ARG A 1166 0.41 22.39 21.13
CA ARG A 1166 -0.95 22.33 21.67
C ARG A 1166 -1.63 21.11 21.06
N MET A 1167 -2.34 20.36 21.88
CA MET A 1167 -3.25 19.32 21.39
C MET A 1167 -4.66 19.83 21.50
N ILE A 1168 -5.46 19.54 20.48
CA ILE A 1168 -6.88 19.85 20.46
C ILE A 1168 -7.62 18.52 20.51
N GLU A 1169 -8.37 18.35 21.58
CA GLU A 1169 -9.19 17.18 21.82
C GLU A 1169 -10.64 17.54 21.55
N GLU A 1170 -11.28 16.68 20.76
CA GLU A 1170 -12.67 16.84 20.42
C GLU A 1170 -13.61 16.56 21.60
N GLN A 1171 -14.81 17.15 21.56
CA GLN A 1171 -15.83 16.82 22.54
C GLN A 1171 -16.37 15.40 22.30
N ALA A 1172 -16.65 14.70 23.40
CA ALA A 1172 -17.33 13.41 23.32
C ALA A 1172 -18.72 13.57 22.66
N PRO A 1173 -19.13 12.65 21.78
CA PRO A 1173 -20.41 12.74 21.10
C PRO A 1173 -21.54 12.70 22.13
N PRO A 1174 -22.60 13.53 21.97
CA PRO A 1174 -23.73 13.47 22.87
C PRO A 1174 -24.45 12.11 22.74
N LEU A 1175 -25.01 11.60 23.84
CA LEU A 1175 -25.76 10.34 23.86
C LEU A 1175 -26.88 10.28 22.81
N GLN A 1176 -27.42 11.43 22.45
CA GLN A 1176 -28.42 11.57 21.40
C GLN A 1176 -27.85 11.20 20.02
N LEU A 1177 -26.64 11.66 19.68
CA LEU A 1177 -25.98 11.32 18.43
C LEU A 1177 -25.72 9.80 18.34
N LEU A 1178 -25.22 9.19 19.43
CA LEU A 1178 -25.04 7.74 19.48
C LEU A 1178 -26.36 6.98 19.32
N SER A 1179 -27.46 7.53 19.82
CA SER A 1179 -28.81 6.97 19.64
C SER A 1179 -29.30 7.13 18.19
N GLU A 1180 -28.98 8.23 17.52
CA GLU A 1180 -29.28 8.48 16.11
C GLU A 1180 -28.51 7.51 15.19
N ILE A 1181 -27.21 7.30 15.44
CA ILE A 1181 -26.39 6.30 14.75
C ILE A 1181 -27.00 4.90 14.88
N LYS A 1182 -27.34 4.50 16.11
CA LYS A 1182 -27.99 3.21 16.36
C LYS A 1182 -29.33 3.09 15.64
N ALA A 1183 -30.15 4.14 15.67
CA ALA A 1183 -31.44 4.14 14.98
C ALA A 1183 -31.29 4.04 13.46
N ALA A 1184 -30.23 4.61 12.88
CA ALA A 1184 -29.93 4.50 11.45
C ALA A 1184 -29.67 3.05 11.03
N ARG A 1185 -28.97 2.28 11.87
CA ARG A 1185 -28.73 0.84 11.65
C ARG A 1185 -30.01 0.01 11.60
N GLU A 1186 -31.01 0.43 12.38
CA GLU A 1186 -32.31 -0.26 12.48
C GLU A 1186 -33.31 0.16 11.38
N ARG A 1187 -33.03 1.23 10.61
CA ARG A 1187 -33.89 1.67 9.50
C ARG A 1187 -33.67 0.78 8.28
N GLN A 1188 -34.76 0.21 7.73
CA GLN A 1188 -34.76 -0.48 6.45
C GLN A 1188 -35.60 0.29 5.44
N GLY A 1189 -34.93 0.83 4.41
CA GLY A 1189 -35.55 1.62 3.35
C GLY A 1189 -36.07 3.00 3.81
N ILE A 1190 -36.16 3.92 2.85
CA ILE A 1190 -36.61 5.33 2.92
C ILE A 1190 -35.42 6.29 3.20
N LYS A 1191 -35.09 7.25 2.34
CA LYS A 1191 -35.92 7.99 1.36
C LYS A 1191 -36.17 7.29 0.02
#